data_AF-E4Q4X6-F1
#
_entry.id   AF-E4Q4X6-F1
#
_cell.length_a   1.000
_cell.length_b   1.000
_cell.length_c   1.000
_cell.angle_alpha   90.00
_cell.angle_beta   90.00
_cell.angle_gamma   90.00
#
_symmetry.space_group_name_H-M   'P 1'
#
loop_
_entity.id
_entity.type
_entity.pdbx_description
1 polymer ?
#
loop_
_entity_poly.entity_id
_entity_poly.type
_entity_poly.pdbx_seq_one_letter_code
_entity_poly.pdbx_strand_id
1 'polypeptide(L)'
;MPRKHDKIVFKEYNPNQLIMPIDPEAFIPQTHLVRAIDKIVDKIDISTIIEKYKGGGTSSYHPLMLLKVLIYAYIQGIYSSRKIAKALQENITFMWLSKLQTPDFRTINRFRKEIIGDCIEEIFAEVIELLVKLGYVNFEYYYLDGTKIEANANKYTFVWAKSTRTYKRKLREKVKNILDEIERINEEEDRTLGELDVNLEADYDSQELEQKVEELSQKLAEASFGSKRKERRVKKLVKTLQNDCILRLKKYESYEQILSGRNSFSKTDHDATFMRMKDDHMKNGMLKPGYNVQIGTQNRFVIGFSIHQSPTDTVCLKEHLELVEKITGHMPKNVIADSGYGSEENYLHLKKCGINSYIKYNTFDLEQTRKFKKDKFNSRNWEYIASEDVYICPAGKKVKYLYPRIDVNERGFVSWEKIYQCEEVCNGCEYRDKCYRGKRWKKRFRIRPRLEKLKNEVRERLLSEEGKEIYSRRKIEVETVFGLIKNNKGFRRFLLRGLKGVKLEWGLVCIAYNIERLAKIIIEGWGKIASQPSCFLLHSSILTFNAIKWLILVIKNYCFWTAPTIILGLFLTIFLITVFSFKLLSLQDSGVKEFEKTFNIRLPKGTVSEKMYDDYGSFHNDGMKLYKFVFTTDGRKSFTSYIAKQKNWKKLPLNPAYQILMYGGKVQDSPCNTLERTGFAKKVRLPKISKGFWRAVGDRSVLTAKLIDYENLDIKILDNLYSYDFYLAIYDAEKGILYMFNINT
;
A
#
# COMPACT_ATOMS: atom_id res chain seq x y z
N MET A 1 31.05 42.00 -32.50
CA MET A 1 30.08 41.07 -33.14
C MET A 1 30.31 39.68 -32.59
N PRO A 2 29.30 38.98 -32.05
CA PRO A 2 29.46 37.56 -31.70
C PRO A 2 29.64 36.77 -33.00
N ARG A 3 30.62 35.86 -33.05
CA ARG A 3 30.81 34.97 -34.20
C ARG A 3 29.57 34.10 -34.35
N LYS A 4 28.75 34.38 -35.36
CA LYS A 4 27.71 33.45 -35.81
C LYS A 4 28.44 32.22 -36.34
N HIS A 5 28.33 31.11 -35.62
CA HIS A 5 28.77 29.82 -36.12
C HIS A 5 27.75 29.37 -37.17
N ASP A 6 28.03 29.67 -38.45
CA ASP A 6 27.13 29.37 -39.58
C ASP A 6 27.09 27.87 -39.96
N LYS A 7 27.88 27.02 -39.31
CA LYS A 7 27.90 25.57 -39.52
C LYS A 7 27.42 24.85 -38.27
N ILE A 8 26.40 24.01 -38.44
CA ILE A 8 25.94 23.05 -37.42
C ILE A 8 27.07 22.04 -37.21
N VAL A 9 27.63 22.00 -35.99
CA VAL A 9 28.65 21.02 -35.60
C VAL A 9 27.95 19.87 -34.88
N PHE A 10 27.95 18.69 -35.52
CA PHE A 10 27.49 17.47 -34.88
C PHE A 10 28.62 16.84 -34.07
N LYS A 11 28.26 16.10 -33.00
CA LYS A 11 29.20 15.16 -32.38
C LYS A 11 29.49 14.05 -33.38
N GLU A 12 30.72 13.56 -33.37
CA GLU A 12 31.11 12.43 -34.22
C GLU A 12 30.18 11.23 -33.94
N TYR A 13 29.57 10.69 -35.00
CA TYR A 13 28.64 9.58 -34.93
C TYR A 13 29.06 8.54 -35.97
N ASN A 14 29.77 7.52 -35.50
CA ASN A 14 30.17 6.38 -36.30
C ASN A 14 29.58 5.09 -35.70
N PRO A 15 28.46 4.57 -36.23
CA PRO A 15 27.81 3.38 -35.68
C PRO A 15 28.64 2.09 -35.86
N ASN A 16 29.63 2.11 -36.76
CA ASN A 16 30.50 0.96 -37.04
C ASN A 16 31.81 1.00 -36.22
N GLN A 17 31.97 1.99 -35.33
CA GLN A 17 33.16 2.10 -34.49
C GLN A 17 33.18 0.96 -33.47
N LEU A 18 34.27 0.19 -33.45
CA LEU A 18 34.51 -0.85 -32.44
C LEU A 18 34.68 -0.22 -31.06
N ILE A 19 33.97 -0.76 -30.06
CA ILE A 19 34.06 -0.37 -28.65
C ILE A 19 34.41 -1.62 -27.84
N MET A 20 35.35 -1.50 -26.90
CA MET A 20 35.68 -2.60 -25.99
C MET A 20 34.49 -2.89 -25.04
N PRO A 21 34.26 -4.15 -24.64
CA PRO A 21 33.25 -4.47 -23.65
C PRO A 21 33.62 -3.86 -22.29
N ILE A 22 32.83 -2.89 -21.84
CA ILE A 22 33.00 -2.20 -20.55
C ILE A 22 32.14 -2.91 -19.50
N ASP A 23 32.63 -3.02 -18.27
CA ASP A 23 31.85 -3.52 -17.14
C ASP A 23 30.53 -2.71 -17.00
N PRO A 24 29.35 -3.37 -16.98
CA PRO A 24 28.06 -2.71 -16.74
C PRO A 24 28.06 -1.75 -15.55
N GLU A 25 28.89 -2.03 -14.54
CA GLU A 25 29.08 -1.18 -13.37
C GLU A 25 29.41 0.29 -13.72
N ALA A 26 30.17 0.53 -14.78
CA ALA A 26 30.59 1.87 -15.20
C ALA A 26 29.42 2.74 -15.66
N PHE A 27 28.33 2.13 -16.14
CA PHE A 27 27.14 2.84 -16.64
C PHE A 27 26.06 3.06 -15.58
N ILE A 28 26.22 2.48 -14.39
CA ILE A 28 25.20 2.54 -13.34
C ILE A 28 25.66 3.52 -12.24
N PRO A 29 24.96 4.67 -12.06
CA PRO A 29 25.29 5.64 -11.01
C PRO A 29 25.32 5.00 -9.62
N GLN A 30 26.15 5.52 -8.71
CA GLN A 30 26.23 5.04 -7.32
C GLN A 30 24.91 5.23 -6.54
N THR A 31 24.12 6.24 -6.93
CA THR A 31 22.79 6.54 -6.37
C THR A 31 21.67 5.73 -7.02
N HIS A 32 21.98 4.86 -7.99
CA HIS A 32 20.97 4.09 -8.70
C HIS A 32 20.29 3.07 -7.78
N LEU A 33 18.96 2.94 -7.92
CA LEU A 33 18.11 2.08 -7.10
C LEU A 33 18.61 0.63 -7.01
N VAL A 34 19.08 0.06 -8.12
CA VAL A 34 19.56 -1.32 -8.21
C VAL A 34 20.67 -1.64 -7.21
N ARG A 35 21.55 -0.67 -6.89
CA ARG A 35 22.67 -0.87 -5.94
C ARG A 35 22.18 -0.90 -4.50
N ALA A 36 21.18 -0.10 -4.17
CA ALA A 36 20.55 -0.14 -2.85
C ALA A 36 19.80 -1.47 -2.67
N ILE A 37 19.08 -1.93 -3.70
CA ILE A 37 18.39 -3.22 -3.68
C ILE A 37 19.37 -4.37 -3.48
N ASP A 38 20.47 -4.38 -4.23
CA ASP A 38 21.53 -5.39 -4.10
C ASP A 38 22.00 -5.54 -2.64
N LYS A 39 22.35 -4.41 -2.01
CA LYS A 39 22.78 -4.35 -0.60
C LYS A 39 21.69 -4.72 0.43
N ILE A 40 20.42 -4.42 0.14
CA ILE A 40 19.31 -4.76 1.04
C ILE A 40 19.05 -6.26 0.98
N VAL A 41 18.98 -6.83 -0.23
CA VAL A 41 18.69 -8.25 -0.44
C VAL A 41 19.82 -9.13 0.09
N ASP A 42 21.07 -8.65 0.10
CA ASP A 42 22.20 -9.33 0.75
C ASP A 42 22.05 -9.52 2.26
N LYS A 43 21.16 -8.75 2.90
CA LYS A 43 20.89 -8.86 4.35
C LYS A 43 19.74 -9.81 4.68
N ILE A 44 19.02 -10.31 3.68
CA ILE A 44 17.91 -11.24 3.88
C ILE A 44 18.52 -12.64 4.08
N ASP A 45 18.10 -13.34 5.13
CA ASP A 45 18.50 -14.74 5.30
C ASP A 45 17.86 -15.60 4.19
N ILE A 46 18.69 -16.39 3.53
CA ILE A 46 18.29 -17.30 2.43
C ILE A 46 18.59 -18.76 2.77
N SER A 47 18.91 -19.07 4.02
CA SER A 47 19.24 -20.43 4.46
C SER A 47 18.13 -21.43 4.08
N THR A 48 16.86 -21.06 4.32
CA THR A 48 15.69 -21.89 3.96
C THR A 48 15.53 -22.13 2.46
N ILE A 49 16.05 -21.21 1.63
CA ILE A 49 16.07 -21.35 0.18
C ILE A 49 17.20 -22.30 -0.23
N ILE A 50 18.38 -22.16 0.36
CA ILE A 50 19.57 -22.96 0.03
C ILE A 50 19.34 -24.44 0.38
N GLU A 51 18.69 -24.74 1.52
CA GLU A 51 18.38 -26.11 1.95
C GLU A 51 17.55 -26.92 0.94
N LYS A 52 16.78 -26.25 0.08
CA LYS A 52 15.98 -26.91 -0.97
C LYS A 52 16.82 -27.38 -2.15
N TYR A 53 18.05 -26.89 -2.29
CA TYR A 53 18.94 -27.31 -3.37
C TYR A 53 19.67 -28.58 -2.96
N LYS A 54 19.51 -29.62 -3.76
CA LYS A 54 20.26 -30.87 -3.62
C LYS A 54 21.55 -30.79 -4.42
N GLY A 55 22.61 -31.41 -3.88
CA GLY A 55 23.85 -31.64 -4.61
C GLY A 55 23.69 -32.67 -5.73
N GLY A 56 24.54 -32.59 -6.75
CA GLY A 56 24.57 -33.51 -7.90
C GLY A 56 23.87 -32.95 -9.14
N GLY A 57 24.38 -33.33 -10.32
CA GLY A 57 23.88 -32.85 -11.62
C GLY A 57 24.52 -31.54 -12.09
N THR A 58 23.85 -30.84 -13.02
CA THR A 58 24.32 -29.56 -13.57
C THR A 58 24.33 -28.45 -12.52
N SER A 59 25.34 -27.59 -12.56
CA SER A 59 25.45 -26.45 -11.64
C SER A 59 24.21 -25.55 -11.70
N SER A 60 23.71 -25.16 -10.53
CA SER A 60 22.57 -24.25 -10.39
C SER A 60 23.03 -22.81 -10.26
N TYR A 61 22.21 -21.88 -10.74
CA TYR A 61 22.38 -20.45 -10.47
C TYR A 61 22.24 -20.16 -8.97
N HIS A 62 23.01 -19.20 -8.47
CA HIS A 62 22.98 -18.84 -7.05
C HIS A 62 21.58 -18.32 -6.66
N PRO A 63 20.92 -18.86 -5.61
CA PRO A 63 19.56 -18.48 -5.24
C PRO A 63 19.40 -17.00 -4.92
N LEU A 64 20.39 -16.41 -4.25
CA LEU A 64 20.42 -14.97 -3.96
C LEU A 64 20.37 -14.11 -5.23
N MET A 65 21.09 -14.49 -6.28
CA MET A 65 21.07 -13.77 -7.55
C MET A 65 19.68 -13.84 -8.19
N LEU A 66 19.07 -15.03 -8.20
CA LEU A 66 17.72 -15.21 -8.72
C LEU A 66 16.68 -14.41 -7.92
N LEU A 67 16.83 -14.34 -6.59
CA LEU A 67 15.99 -13.55 -5.70
C LEU A 67 16.12 -12.05 -5.99
N LYS A 68 17.37 -11.55 -6.11
CA LYS A 68 17.66 -10.15 -6.49
C LYS A 68 17.02 -9.78 -7.82
N VAL A 69 17.21 -10.61 -8.85
CA VAL A 69 16.63 -10.40 -10.18
C VAL A 69 15.10 -10.41 -10.12
N LEU A 70 14.50 -11.33 -9.37
CA LEU A 70 13.05 -11.43 -9.24
C LEU A 70 12.43 -10.22 -8.54
N ILE A 71 13.01 -9.80 -7.41
CA ILE A 71 12.57 -8.61 -6.66
C ILE A 71 12.72 -7.37 -7.54
N TYR A 72 13.88 -7.18 -8.17
CA TYR A 72 14.12 -6.03 -9.03
C TYR A 72 13.17 -6.00 -10.23
N ALA A 73 12.86 -7.16 -10.83
CA ALA A 73 11.87 -7.26 -11.89
C ALA A 73 10.48 -6.78 -11.43
N TYR A 74 10.03 -7.18 -10.24
CA TYR A 74 8.73 -6.75 -9.70
C TYR A 74 8.73 -5.24 -9.39
N ILE A 75 9.85 -4.71 -8.89
CA ILE A 75 10.03 -3.26 -8.70
C ILE A 75 9.91 -2.51 -10.04
N GLN A 76 10.44 -3.06 -11.13
CA GLN A 76 10.31 -2.47 -12.48
C GLN A 76 8.96 -2.75 -13.16
N GLY A 77 8.04 -3.47 -12.52
CA GLY A 77 6.75 -3.85 -13.11
C GLY A 77 6.85 -4.96 -14.18
N ILE A 78 7.93 -5.73 -14.18
CA ILE A 78 8.19 -6.84 -15.10
C ILE A 78 7.86 -8.19 -14.42
N TYR A 79 6.60 -8.61 -14.52
CA TYR A 79 6.13 -9.83 -13.81
C TYR A 79 6.29 -11.13 -14.64
N SER A 80 6.43 -11.03 -15.97
CA SER A 80 6.53 -12.19 -16.86
C SER A 80 7.96 -12.75 -16.90
N SER A 81 8.15 -14.03 -16.55
CA SER A 81 9.48 -14.68 -16.58
C SER A 81 10.18 -14.59 -17.93
N ARG A 82 9.43 -14.56 -19.05
CA ARG A 82 10.02 -14.35 -20.39
C ARG A 82 10.55 -12.94 -20.56
N LYS A 83 9.82 -11.93 -20.06
CA LYS A 83 10.29 -10.54 -20.08
C LYS A 83 11.48 -10.35 -19.14
N ILE A 84 11.53 -11.05 -18.00
CA ILE A 84 12.69 -11.05 -17.11
C ILE A 84 13.92 -11.66 -17.81
N ALA A 85 13.78 -12.83 -18.45
CA ALA A 85 14.85 -13.44 -19.23
C ALA A 85 15.36 -12.52 -20.36
N LYS A 86 14.44 -11.84 -21.05
CA LYS A 86 14.79 -10.82 -22.06
C LYS A 86 15.54 -9.63 -21.44
N ALA A 87 15.08 -9.12 -20.29
CA ALA A 87 15.73 -8.02 -19.59
C ALA A 87 17.16 -8.37 -19.12
N LEU A 88 17.41 -9.63 -18.75
CA LEU A 88 18.77 -10.10 -18.42
C LEU A 88 19.75 -10.06 -19.60
N GLN A 89 19.26 -10.04 -20.84
CA GLN A 89 20.08 -9.94 -22.04
C GLN A 89 20.24 -8.49 -22.54
N GLU A 90 19.22 -7.66 -22.34
CA GLU A 90 19.13 -6.34 -23.00
C GLU A 90 19.28 -5.15 -22.04
N ASN A 91 19.08 -5.35 -20.73
CA ASN A 91 19.05 -4.26 -19.75
C ASN A 91 20.28 -4.28 -18.85
N ILE A 92 21.10 -3.22 -18.94
CA ILE A 92 22.36 -3.04 -18.21
C ILE A 92 22.20 -3.26 -16.70
N THR A 93 21.08 -2.82 -16.10
CA THR A 93 20.86 -2.98 -14.65
C THR A 93 20.59 -4.43 -14.24
N PHE A 94 19.90 -5.21 -15.08
CA PHE A 94 19.70 -6.64 -14.85
C PHE A 94 21.00 -7.41 -15.10
N MET A 95 21.72 -7.05 -16.17
CA MET A 95 23.03 -7.61 -16.51
C MET A 95 24.04 -7.40 -15.38
N TRP A 96 24.08 -6.23 -14.77
CA TRP A 96 24.94 -5.95 -13.61
C TRP A 96 24.53 -6.77 -12.37
N LEU A 97 23.23 -6.83 -12.07
CA LEU A 97 22.69 -7.53 -10.92
C LEU A 97 22.91 -9.05 -10.99
N SER A 98 22.84 -9.62 -12.20
CA SER A 98 23.11 -11.04 -12.45
C SER A 98 24.57 -11.35 -12.75
N LYS A 99 25.47 -10.35 -12.76
CA LYS A 99 26.86 -10.48 -13.19
C LYS A 99 26.98 -11.19 -14.55
N LEU A 100 26.20 -10.71 -15.52
CA LEU A 100 26.11 -11.20 -16.91
C LEU A 100 25.55 -12.63 -17.05
N GLN A 101 25.09 -13.26 -15.98
CA GLN A 101 24.40 -14.54 -16.04
C GLN A 101 22.99 -14.34 -16.62
N THR A 102 22.58 -15.24 -17.52
CA THR A 102 21.32 -15.13 -18.27
C THR A 102 20.44 -16.37 -18.05
N PRO A 103 19.92 -16.57 -16.82
CA PRO A 103 19.01 -17.68 -16.55
C PRO A 103 17.79 -17.62 -17.47
N ASP A 104 17.42 -18.76 -18.04
CA ASP A 104 16.30 -18.85 -18.95
C ASP A 104 14.95 -18.65 -18.22
N PHE A 105 13.89 -18.43 -18.99
CA PHE A 105 12.57 -18.19 -18.40
C PHE A 105 12.04 -19.41 -17.61
N ARG A 106 12.50 -20.63 -17.92
CA ARG A 106 12.12 -21.85 -17.20
C ARG A 106 12.76 -21.89 -15.83
N THR A 107 14.05 -21.58 -15.72
CA THR A 107 14.79 -21.46 -14.47
C THR A 107 14.15 -20.42 -13.56
N ILE A 108 13.86 -19.22 -14.09
CA ILE A 108 13.21 -18.15 -13.32
C ILE A 108 11.82 -18.59 -12.85
N ASN A 109 11.04 -19.25 -13.70
CA ASN A 109 9.69 -19.69 -13.34
C ASN A 109 9.71 -20.86 -12.33
N ARG A 110 10.68 -21.78 -12.44
CA ARG A 110 10.90 -22.87 -11.49
C ARG A 110 11.28 -22.31 -10.12
N PHE A 111 12.28 -21.44 -10.07
CA PHE A 111 12.68 -20.74 -8.84
C PHE A 111 11.50 -20.01 -8.20
N ARG A 112 10.75 -19.25 -8.99
CA ARG A 112 9.59 -18.51 -8.50
C ARG A 112 8.50 -19.43 -7.94
N LYS A 113 8.12 -20.51 -8.63
CA LYS A 113 6.97 -21.33 -8.23
C LYS A 113 7.30 -22.38 -7.17
N GLU A 114 8.37 -23.13 -7.38
CA GLU A 114 8.68 -24.32 -6.58
C GLU A 114 9.49 -23.95 -5.34
N ILE A 115 10.40 -22.98 -5.44
CA ILE A 115 11.30 -22.65 -4.34
C ILE A 115 10.70 -21.54 -3.49
N ILE A 116 10.42 -20.39 -4.11
CA ILE A 116 9.86 -19.21 -3.43
C ILE A 116 8.40 -19.43 -3.00
N GLY A 117 7.63 -20.22 -3.73
CA GLY A 117 6.21 -20.44 -3.40
C GLY A 117 5.98 -20.99 -2.01
N ASP A 118 6.89 -21.83 -1.53
CA ASP A 118 6.79 -22.48 -0.23
C ASP A 118 7.41 -21.64 0.91
N CYS A 119 8.28 -20.66 0.62
CA CYS A 119 8.94 -19.82 1.63
C CYS A 119 8.61 -18.32 1.51
N ILE A 120 7.61 -17.93 0.72
CA ILE A 120 7.28 -16.51 0.49
C ILE A 120 6.92 -15.77 1.79
N GLU A 121 6.29 -16.46 2.73
CA GLU A 121 5.92 -15.90 4.04
C GLU A 121 7.15 -15.69 4.93
N GLU A 122 8.11 -16.62 4.90
CA GLU A 122 9.38 -16.52 5.63
C GLU A 122 10.21 -15.34 5.11
N ILE A 123 10.37 -15.22 3.78
CA ILE A 123 11.09 -14.09 3.17
C ILE A 123 10.41 -12.77 3.52
N PHE A 124 9.08 -12.75 3.54
CA PHE A 124 8.34 -11.56 3.94
C PHE A 124 8.54 -11.23 5.42
N ALA A 125 8.57 -12.23 6.31
CA ALA A 125 8.87 -12.06 7.73
C ALA A 125 10.28 -11.50 7.94
N GLU A 126 11.30 -12.01 7.24
CA GLU A 126 12.68 -11.51 7.28
C GLU A 126 12.76 -10.02 6.87
N VAL A 127 12.02 -9.62 5.84
CA VAL A 127 11.94 -8.22 5.42
C VAL A 127 11.29 -7.35 6.50
N ILE A 128 10.25 -7.85 7.18
CA ILE A 128 9.63 -7.13 8.29
C ILE A 128 10.61 -7.02 9.47
N GLU A 129 11.30 -8.10 9.82
CA GLU A 129 12.29 -8.09 10.89
C GLU A 129 13.41 -7.09 10.61
N LEU A 130 13.87 -7.00 9.36
CA LEU A 130 14.80 -5.95 8.94
C LEU A 130 14.22 -4.54 9.16
N LEU A 131 12.94 -4.31 8.84
CA LEU A 131 12.27 -3.02 9.07
C LEU A 131 12.11 -2.70 10.56
N VAL A 132 11.87 -3.70 11.40
CA VAL A 132 11.81 -3.57 12.87
C VAL A 132 13.19 -3.23 13.41
N LYS A 133 14.25 -3.93 13.00
CA LYS A 133 15.65 -3.66 13.38
C LYS A 133 16.09 -2.23 13.01
N LEU A 134 15.57 -1.71 11.90
CA LEU A 134 15.84 -0.34 11.45
C LEU A 134 14.93 0.72 12.10
N GLY A 135 13.97 0.32 12.94
CA GLY A 135 13.08 1.23 13.68
C GLY A 135 11.92 1.80 12.85
N TYR A 136 11.63 1.26 11.67
CA TYR A 136 10.51 1.73 10.83
C TYR A 136 9.17 1.12 11.22
N VAL A 137 9.16 -0.01 11.94
CA VAL A 137 7.95 -0.75 12.33
C VAL A 137 8.03 -1.08 13.82
N ASN A 138 6.93 -0.86 14.55
CA ASN A 138 6.81 -1.17 15.98
C ASN A 138 5.48 -1.86 16.36
N PHE A 139 4.62 -2.18 15.39
CA PHE A 139 3.30 -2.83 15.57
C PHE A 139 2.31 -2.06 16.46
N GLU A 140 2.52 -0.77 16.67
CA GLU A 140 1.61 0.06 17.47
C GLU A 140 0.33 0.41 16.70
N TYR A 141 0.45 0.72 15.42
CA TYR A 141 -0.66 1.07 14.54
C TYR A 141 -0.65 0.18 13.30
N TYR A 142 -1.81 -0.39 12.99
CA TYR A 142 -2.00 -1.28 11.86
C TYR A 142 -3.13 -0.75 10.99
N TYR A 143 -2.78 -0.18 9.83
CA TYR A 143 -3.75 0.35 8.89
C TYR A 143 -4.14 -0.74 7.89
N LEU A 144 -5.36 -1.25 8.02
CA LEU A 144 -5.90 -2.34 7.21
C LEU A 144 -6.79 -1.78 6.09
N ASP A 145 -6.52 -2.19 4.86
CA ASP A 145 -7.44 -1.98 3.74
C ASP A 145 -7.35 -3.10 2.70
N GLY A 146 -8.43 -3.23 1.93
CA GLY A 146 -8.61 -4.27 0.93
C GLY A 146 -8.81 -3.73 -0.48
N THR A 147 -8.31 -4.46 -1.47
CA THR A 147 -8.65 -4.20 -2.87
C THR A 147 -8.89 -5.49 -3.62
N LYS A 148 -9.75 -5.41 -4.63
CA LYS A 148 -9.97 -6.49 -5.59
C LYS A 148 -8.97 -6.37 -6.74
N ILE A 149 -8.40 -7.50 -7.14
CA ILE A 149 -7.47 -7.64 -8.27
C ILE A 149 -7.96 -8.77 -9.18
N GLU A 150 -7.88 -8.56 -10.50
CA GLU A 150 -8.39 -9.50 -11.50
C GLU A 150 -7.56 -10.80 -11.51
N ALA A 151 -8.22 -11.95 -11.60
CA ALA A 151 -7.56 -13.24 -11.68
C ALA A 151 -7.04 -13.53 -13.11
N ASN A 152 -6.09 -14.46 -13.25
CA ASN A 152 -5.73 -15.00 -14.57
C ASN A 152 -6.76 -16.03 -15.06
N ALA A 153 -8.00 -15.57 -15.25
CA ALA A 153 -9.12 -16.40 -15.63
C ALA A 153 -9.87 -15.84 -16.84
N ASN A 154 -10.65 -16.69 -17.52
CA ASN A 154 -11.53 -16.27 -18.59
C ASN A 154 -12.74 -15.50 -17.99
N LYS A 155 -13.02 -14.33 -18.57
CA LYS A 155 -14.04 -13.38 -18.10
C LYS A 155 -15.47 -13.87 -18.30
N TYR A 156 -15.69 -14.78 -19.24
CA TYR A 156 -17.03 -15.21 -19.68
C TYR A 156 -17.42 -16.60 -19.22
N THR A 157 -16.53 -17.34 -18.53
CA THR A 157 -16.78 -18.72 -18.12
C THR A 157 -16.87 -18.85 -16.60
N PHE A 158 -18.10 -18.95 -16.10
CA PHE A 158 -18.38 -19.01 -14.67
C PHE A 158 -19.45 -20.01 -14.31
N VAL A 159 -19.52 -20.31 -13.01
CA VAL A 159 -20.53 -21.16 -12.39
C VAL A 159 -21.06 -20.42 -11.15
N TRP A 160 -22.39 -20.32 -11.04
CA TRP A 160 -23.07 -19.70 -9.90
C TRP A 160 -23.71 -20.76 -9.01
N ALA A 161 -23.52 -20.67 -7.70
CA ALA A 161 -24.09 -21.61 -6.73
C ALA A 161 -25.61 -21.75 -6.88
N LYS A 162 -26.34 -20.62 -6.96
CA LYS A 162 -27.80 -20.61 -7.14
C LYS A 162 -28.23 -21.33 -8.43
N SER A 163 -27.49 -21.13 -9.51
CA SER A 163 -27.80 -21.75 -10.80
C SER A 163 -27.54 -23.24 -10.75
N THR A 164 -26.41 -23.66 -10.18
CA THR A 164 -26.06 -25.08 -9.98
C THR A 164 -27.14 -25.79 -9.16
N ARG A 165 -27.54 -25.23 -8.02
CA ARG A 165 -28.62 -25.79 -7.18
C ARG A 165 -29.94 -25.89 -7.93
N THR A 166 -30.29 -24.87 -8.71
CA THR A 166 -31.53 -24.87 -9.51
C THR A 166 -31.48 -25.95 -10.59
N TYR A 167 -30.36 -26.11 -11.29
CA TYR A 167 -30.19 -27.13 -12.31
C TYR A 167 -30.09 -28.54 -11.73
N LYS A 168 -29.45 -28.72 -10.57
CA LYS A 168 -29.44 -29.98 -9.81
C LYS A 168 -30.85 -30.38 -9.42
N ARG A 169 -31.65 -29.46 -8.86
CA ARG A 169 -33.07 -29.69 -8.55
C ARG A 169 -33.89 -30.09 -9.77
N LYS A 170 -33.81 -29.33 -10.87
CA LYS A 170 -34.52 -29.68 -12.12
C LYS A 170 -34.07 -31.02 -12.71
N LEU A 171 -32.79 -31.36 -12.56
CA LEU A 171 -32.27 -32.65 -12.99
C LEU A 171 -32.83 -33.78 -12.12
N ARG A 172 -32.92 -33.59 -10.81
CA ARG A 172 -33.56 -34.55 -9.89
C ARG A 172 -35.04 -34.75 -10.20
N GLU A 173 -35.78 -33.67 -10.48
CA GLU A 173 -37.17 -33.76 -10.96
C GLU A 173 -37.26 -34.55 -12.29
N LYS A 174 -36.34 -34.33 -13.22
CA LYS A 174 -36.28 -35.09 -14.48
C LYS A 174 -35.96 -36.57 -14.25
N VAL A 175 -35.01 -36.89 -13.36
CA VAL A 175 -34.65 -38.26 -13.00
C VAL A 175 -35.86 -38.96 -12.37
N LYS A 176 -36.53 -38.30 -11.42
CA LYS A 176 -37.78 -38.80 -10.84
C LYS A 176 -38.82 -39.09 -11.91
N ASN A 177 -39.11 -38.13 -12.79
CA ASN A 177 -40.08 -38.34 -13.87
C ASN A 177 -39.71 -39.51 -14.81
N ILE A 178 -38.41 -39.75 -15.06
CA ILE A 178 -37.94 -40.88 -15.87
C ILE A 178 -38.15 -42.20 -15.11
N LEU A 179 -37.83 -42.24 -13.81
CA LEU A 179 -38.05 -43.42 -12.98
C LEU A 179 -39.55 -43.74 -12.87
N ASP A 180 -40.40 -42.74 -12.62
CA ASP A 180 -41.87 -42.87 -12.62
C ASP A 180 -42.43 -43.30 -14.00
N GLU A 181 -41.75 -42.98 -15.10
CA GLU A 181 -42.12 -43.44 -16.45
C GLU A 181 -41.70 -44.90 -16.67
N ILE A 182 -40.52 -45.29 -16.18
CA ILE A 182 -40.06 -46.68 -16.21
C ILE A 182 -40.99 -47.55 -15.35
N GLU A 183 -41.34 -47.09 -14.15
CA GLU A 183 -42.26 -47.77 -13.24
C GLU A 183 -43.64 -47.92 -13.87
N ARG A 184 -44.24 -46.86 -14.44
CA ARG A 184 -45.53 -47.00 -15.16
C ARG A 184 -45.47 -47.99 -16.33
N ILE A 185 -44.38 -48.02 -17.08
CA ILE A 185 -44.20 -49.00 -18.17
C ILE A 185 -44.07 -50.42 -17.60
N ASN A 186 -43.45 -50.56 -16.43
CA ASN A 186 -43.30 -51.84 -15.73
C ASN A 186 -44.61 -52.28 -15.07
N GLU A 187 -45.38 -51.41 -14.42
CA GLU A 187 -46.71 -51.70 -13.86
C GLU A 187 -47.70 -52.16 -14.95
N GLU A 188 -47.59 -51.60 -16.16
CA GLU A 188 -48.33 -52.09 -17.34
C GLU A 188 -47.94 -53.53 -17.74
N GLU A 189 -46.79 -54.06 -17.31
CA GLU A 189 -46.22 -55.37 -17.70
C GLU A 189 -45.89 -56.31 -16.51
N ASP A 190 -46.14 -55.91 -15.25
CA ASP A 190 -46.03 -56.77 -14.07
C ASP A 190 -47.34 -57.51 -13.80
N ARG A 191 -47.43 -58.81 -14.12
CA ARG A 191 -46.80 -59.88 -13.32
C ARG A 191 -45.34 -60.32 -13.66
N THR A 192 -44.54 -59.65 -14.49
CA THR A 192 -43.18 -60.11 -14.86
C THR A 192 -41.96 -59.20 -14.63
N LEU A 193 -42.00 -58.18 -13.78
CA LEU A 193 -40.84 -57.39 -13.34
C LEU A 193 -40.77 -57.14 -11.81
N GLY A 194 -41.43 -57.96 -10.99
CA GLY A 194 -41.25 -58.10 -9.53
C GLY A 194 -41.09 -56.79 -8.74
N GLU A 195 -42.15 -56.35 -8.06
CA GLU A 195 -42.25 -55.26 -7.07
C GLU A 195 -40.90 -54.55 -6.79
N LEU A 196 -40.54 -53.63 -7.66
CA LEU A 196 -39.52 -52.63 -7.36
C LEU A 196 -40.21 -51.60 -6.47
N ASP A 197 -40.20 -51.84 -5.17
CA ASP A 197 -40.45 -50.79 -4.18
C ASP A 197 -39.29 -49.78 -4.29
N VAL A 198 -39.40 -48.87 -5.27
CA VAL A 198 -38.44 -47.79 -5.46
C VAL A 198 -38.74 -46.76 -4.38
N ASN A 199 -38.35 -47.07 -3.15
CA ASN A 199 -38.55 -46.22 -2.00
C ASN A 199 -38.18 -44.77 -2.38
N LEU A 200 -39.21 -43.91 -2.40
CA LEU A 200 -39.28 -42.64 -3.12
C LEU A 200 -38.57 -41.51 -2.38
N GLU A 201 -37.39 -41.77 -1.82
CA GLU A 201 -36.59 -40.71 -1.22
C GLU A 201 -35.88 -39.91 -2.32
N ALA A 202 -36.27 -38.64 -2.43
CA ALA A 202 -36.04 -37.75 -3.56
C ALA A 202 -34.60 -37.17 -3.65
N ASP A 203 -33.63 -37.82 -3.03
CA ASP A 203 -32.28 -37.27 -2.82
C ASP A 203 -31.16 -38.22 -3.27
N TYR A 204 -31.31 -38.84 -4.44
CA TYR A 204 -30.24 -39.67 -5.00
C TYR A 204 -28.96 -38.85 -5.26
N ASP A 205 -27.86 -39.34 -4.70
CA ASP A 205 -26.51 -38.93 -5.08
C ASP A 205 -26.04 -39.69 -6.33
N SER A 206 -24.99 -39.19 -7.00
CA SER A 206 -24.54 -39.76 -8.28
C SER A 206 -24.17 -41.24 -8.21
N GLN A 207 -23.65 -41.71 -7.08
CA GLN A 207 -23.29 -43.12 -6.86
C GLN A 207 -24.54 -44.00 -6.71
N GLU A 208 -25.54 -43.54 -5.96
CA GLU A 208 -26.80 -44.26 -5.77
C GLU A 208 -27.59 -44.35 -7.08
N LEU A 209 -27.59 -43.27 -7.87
CA LEU A 209 -28.21 -43.28 -9.19
C LEU A 209 -27.47 -44.24 -10.15
N GLU A 210 -26.15 -44.34 -10.07
CA GLU A 210 -25.37 -45.32 -10.84
C GLU A 210 -25.74 -46.75 -10.49
N GLN A 211 -25.79 -47.09 -9.20
CA GLN A 211 -26.20 -48.42 -8.73
C GLN A 211 -27.61 -48.78 -9.19
N LYS A 212 -28.59 -47.88 -9.01
CA LYS A 212 -29.96 -48.12 -9.45
C LYS A 212 -30.08 -48.29 -10.96
N VAL A 213 -29.31 -47.53 -11.73
CA VAL A 213 -29.31 -47.63 -13.20
C VAL A 213 -28.64 -48.92 -13.67
N GLU A 214 -27.64 -49.42 -12.95
CA GLU A 214 -27.01 -50.71 -13.20
C GLU A 214 -27.94 -51.88 -12.88
N GLU A 215 -28.62 -51.84 -11.73
CA GLU A 215 -29.68 -52.79 -11.36
C GLU A 215 -30.81 -52.82 -12.40
N LEU A 216 -31.29 -51.64 -12.84
CA LEU A 216 -32.29 -51.54 -13.91
C LEU A 216 -31.77 -52.11 -15.23
N SER A 217 -30.48 -51.95 -15.53
CA SER A 217 -29.88 -52.48 -16.76
C SER A 217 -29.73 -54.00 -16.73
N GLN A 218 -29.41 -54.59 -15.58
CA GLN A 218 -29.37 -56.05 -15.38
C GLN A 218 -30.77 -56.65 -15.49
N LYS A 219 -31.75 -56.06 -14.80
CA LYS A 219 -33.16 -56.49 -14.90
C LYS A 219 -33.71 -56.37 -16.33
N LEU A 220 -33.30 -55.33 -17.08
CA LEU A 220 -33.62 -55.18 -18.51
C LEU A 220 -33.01 -56.26 -19.42
N ALA A 221 -31.91 -56.90 -19.00
CA ALA A 221 -31.27 -57.99 -19.74
C ALA A 221 -31.96 -59.34 -19.49
N GLU A 222 -32.54 -59.52 -18.30
CA GLU A 222 -33.24 -60.73 -17.87
C GLU A 222 -34.74 -60.72 -18.20
N ALA A 223 -35.35 -59.55 -18.39
CA ALA A 223 -36.79 -59.39 -18.64
C ALA A 223 -37.21 -59.73 -20.08
N SER A 224 -38.30 -60.50 -20.22
CA SER A 224 -38.96 -60.81 -21.50
C SER A 224 -40.06 -59.78 -21.81
N PHE A 225 -39.79 -58.82 -22.70
CA PHE A 225 -40.76 -57.78 -23.07
C PHE A 225 -41.83 -58.29 -24.04
N GLY A 226 -43.11 -58.08 -23.72
CA GLY A 226 -44.24 -58.43 -24.60
C GLY A 226 -44.34 -57.60 -25.90
N SER A 227 -43.69 -56.43 -25.96
CA SER A 227 -43.68 -55.53 -27.12
C SER A 227 -42.31 -54.90 -27.43
N LYS A 228 -41.78 -55.12 -28.64
CA LYS A 228 -40.53 -54.51 -29.16
C LYS A 228 -40.52 -52.97 -29.12
N ARG A 229 -41.68 -52.31 -29.14
CA ARG A 229 -41.77 -50.84 -29.10
C ARG A 229 -41.50 -50.29 -27.70
N LYS A 230 -41.92 -51.00 -26.65
CA LYS A 230 -41.75 -50.61 -25.24
C LYS A 230 -40.34 -50.89 -24.76
N GLU A 231 -39.76 -52.03 -25.12
CA GLU A 231 -38.34 -52.37 -24.88
C GLU A 231 -37.41 -51.25 -25.38
N ARG A 232 -37.64 -50.73 -26.59
CA ARG A 232 -36.88 -49.61 -27.16
C ARG A 232 -37.04 -48.32 -26.36
N ARG A 233 -38.22 -48.07 -25.77
CA ARG A 233 -38.51 -46.88 -24.96
C ARG A 233 -37.79 -46.94 -23.61
N VAL A 234 -37.87 -48.06 -22.89
CA VAL A 234 -37.17 -48.25 -21.61
C VAL A 234 -35.65 -48.22 -21.80
N LYS A 235 -35.11 -48.93 -22.82
CA LYS A 235 -33.67 -48.84 -23.18
C LYS A 235 -33.23 -47.42 -23.51
N LYS A 236 -34.10 -46.60 -24.12
CA LYS A 236 -33.80 -45.18 -24.41
C LYS A 236 -33.79 -44.34 -23.13
N LEU A 237 -34.73 -44.57 -22.21
CA LEU A 237 -34.79 -43.88 -20.92
C LEU A 237 -33.57 -44.23 -20.04
N VAL A 238 -33.22 -45.52 -19.92
CA VAL A 238 -32.02 -45.96 -19.20
C VAL A 238 -30.74 -45.41 -19.83
N LYS A 239 -30.62 -45.42 -21.16
CA LYS A 239 -29.50 -44.74 -21.85
C LYS A 239 -29.45 -43.23 -21.56
N THR A 240 -30.60 -42.59 -21.38
CA THR A 240 -30.67 -41.16 -21.01
C THR A 240 -30.22 -40.93 -19.57
N LEU A 241 -30.52 -41.86 -18.66
CA LEU A 241 -30.01 -41.84 -17.30
C LEU A 241 -28.48 -42.03 -17.28
N GLN A 242 -27.97 -43.06 -17.97
CA GLN A 242 -26.54 -43.38 -18.07
C GLN A 242 -25.72 -42.27 -18.71
N ASN A 243 -26.11 -41.82 -19.91
CA ASN A 243 -25.26 -40.97 -20.73
C ASN A 243 -25.46 -39.47 -20.49
N ASP A 244 -26.55 -39.03 -19.82
CA ASP A 244 -26.83 -37.61 -19.60
C ASP A 244 -27.02 -37.28 -18.13
N CYS A 245 -27.90 -37.99 -17.42
CA CYS A 245 -28.28 -37.59 -16.07
C CYS A 245 -27.15 -37.81 -15.05
N ILE A 246 -26.51 -38.98 -15.08
CA ILE A 246 -25.38 -39.30 -14.19
C ILE A 246 -24.20 -38.35 -14.42
N LEU A 247 -23.81 -38.11 -15.67
CA LEU A 247 -22.70 -37.19 -16.00
C LEU A 247 -22.99 -35.76 -15.51
N ARG A 248 -24.23 -35.28 -15.65
CA ARG A 248 -24.62 -33.95 -15.16
C ARG A 248 -24.68 -33.89 -13.64
N LEU A 249 -25.09 -34.97 -12.97
CA LEU A 249 -25.15 -35.02 -11.51
C LEU A 249 -23.75 -34.99 -10.90
N LYS A 250 -22.81 -35.82 -11.39
CA LYS A 250 -21.37 -35.78 -11.03
C LYS A 250 -20.76 -34.39 -11.26
N LYS A 251 -21.14 -33.74 -12.36
CA LYS A 251 -20.72 -32.37 -12.67
C LYS A 251 -21.25 -31.34 -11.67
N TYR A 252 -22.50 -31.46 -11.21
CA TYR A 252 -23.04 -30.53 -10.22
C TYR A 252 -22.49 -30.76 -8.82
N GLU A 253 -22.25 -32.01 -8.44
CA GLU A 253 -21.58 -32.36 -7.17
C GLU A 253 -20.15 -31.83 -7.12
N SER A 254 -19.37 -32.02 -8.19
CA SER A 254 -18.02 -31.42 -8.26
C SER A 254 -18.07 -29.90 -8.22
N TYR A 255 -19.09 -29.26 -8.82
CA TYR A 255 -19.27 -27.81 -8.70
C TYR A 255 -19.61 -27.37 -7.27
N GLU A 256 -20.41 -28.14 -6.53
CA GLU A 256 -20.73 -27.86 -5.12
C GLU A 256 -19.50 -28.01 -4.23
N GLN A 257 -18.68 -29.03 -4.46
CA GLN A 257 -17.39 -29.23 -3.79
C GLN A 257 -16.46 -28.03 -4.04
N ILE A 258 -16.27 -27.62 -5.30
CA ILE A 258 -15.43 -26.46 -5.64
C ILE A 258 -15.97 -25.17 -5.03
N LEU A 259 -17.30 -24.96 -5.04
CA LEU A 259 -17.90 -23.77 -4.45
C LEU A 259 -17.57 -23.67 -2.96
N SER A 260 -17.56 -24.78 -2.21
CA SER A 260 -17.18 -24.79 -0.78
C SER A 260 -17.88 -23.66 0.02
N GLY A 261 -19.18 -23.43 -0.24
CA GLY A 261 -19.97 -22.35 0.38
C GLY A 261 -19.90 -20.97 -0.30
N ARG A 262 -19.05 -20.78 -1.32
CA ARG A 262 -18.96 -19.54 -2.10
C ARG A 262 -20.15 -19.37 -3.06
N ASN A 263 -20.37 -18.13 -3.50
CA ASN A 263 -21.45 -17.81 -4.44
C ASN A 263 -21.12 -18.14 -5.91
N SER A 264 -19.85 -18.12 -6.29
CA SER A 264 -19.40 -18.37 -7.67
C SER A 264 -17.94 -18.77 -7.76
N PHE A 265 -17.55 -19.38 -8.88
CA PHE A 265 -16.16 -19.60 -9.25
C PHE A 265 -15.95 -19.52 -10.77
N SER A 266 -14.70 -19.35 -11.22
CA SER A 266 -14.35 -19.40 -12.65
C SER A 266 -14.00 -20.82 -13.11
N LYS A 267 -14.39 -21.17 -14.35
CA LYS A 267 -14.06 -22.48 -14.93
C LYS A 267 -12.58 -22.68 -15.22
N THR A 268 -11.79 -21.60 -15.36
CA THR A 268 -10.36 -21.68 -15.67
C THR A 268 -9.45 -21.51 -14.46
N ASP A 269 -9.95 -20.82 -13.43
CA ASP A 269 -9.29 -20.66 -12.13
C ASP A 269 -10.34 -20.89 -11.04
N HIS A 270 -10.42 -22.13 -10.56
CA HIS A 270 -11.48 -22.58 -9.65
C HIS A 270 -11.46 -21.87 -8.29
N ASP A 271 -10.34 -21.26 -7.95
CA ASP A 271 -10.20 -20.49 -6.72
C ASP A 271 -10.67 -19.03 -6.89
N ALA A 272 -10.77 -18.52 -8.11
CA ALA A 272 -11.20 -17.15 -8.36
C ALA A 272 -12.71 -17.00 -8.24
N THR A 273 -13.15 -15.96 -7.53
CA THR A 273 -14.58 -15.67 -7.29
C THR A 273 -15.00 -14.46 -8.13
N PHE A 274 -16.25 -14.41 -8.62
CA PHE A 274 -16.71 -13.23 -9.34
C PHE A 274 -16.98 -12.08 -8.37
N MET A 275 -16.25 -10.99 -8.56
CA MET A 275 -16.30 -9.81 -7.73
C MET A 275 -16.60 -8.58 -8.58
N ARG A 276 -17.31 -7.62 -8.00
CA ARG A 276 -17.57 -6.33 -8.65
C ARG A 276 -16.29 -5.49 -8.60
N MET A 277 -15.70 -5.24 -9.77
CA MET A 277 -14.48 -4.44 -9.91
C MET A 277 -14.80 -2.95 -9.99
N LYS A 278 -13.85 -2.11 -9.59
CA LYS A 278 -13.97 -0.63 -9.63
C LYS A 278 -13.44 0.00 -10.95
N ASP A 279 -13.10 -0.81 -11.97
CA ASP A 279 -12.26 -0.43 -13.13
C ASP A 279 -12.92 0.43 -14.23
N ASP A 280 -14.06 1.10 -14.00
CA ASP A 280 -14.76 1.81 -15.08
C ASP A 280 -14.68 3.34 -14.92
N HIS A 281 -14.33 4.05 -16.01
CA HIS A 281 -14.40 5.52 -16.11
C HIS A 281 -15.82 6.03 -15.85
N MET A 282 -16.84 5.19 -16.13
CA MET A 282 -18.26 5.45 -15.85
C MET A 282 -18.75 4.86 -14.51
N LYS A 283 -17.88 4.22 -13.71
CA LYS A 283 -18.19 3.59 -12.40
C LYS A 283 -19.31 2.52 -12.41
N ASN A 284 -19.65 1.91 -13.55
CA ASN A 284 -20.72 0.91 -13.58
C ASN A 284 -20.32 -0.45 -12.97
N GLY A 285 -19.02 -0.70 -12.82
CA GLY A 285 -18.45 -1.80 -12.04
C GLY A 285 -18.83 -3.17 -12.58
N MET A 286 -17.99 -3.72 -13.47
CA MET A 286 -18.20 -5.03 -14.08
C MET A 286 -17.86 -6.17 -13.10
N LEU A 287 -18.64 -7.25 -13.13
CA LEU A 287 -18.31 -8.50 -12.46
C LEU A 287 -17.18 -9.20 -13.22
N LYS A 288 -16.06 -9.46 -12.54
CA LYS A 288 -14.92 -10.21 -13.10
C LYS A 288 -14.44 -11.24 -12.09
N PRO A 289 -13.83 -12.36 -12.53
CA PRO A 289 -13.14 -13.26 -11.62
C PRO A 289 -11.95 -12.53 -11.00
N GLY A 290 -11.83 -12.61 -9.69
CA GLY A 290 -10.79 -11.92 -8.96
C GLY A 290 -10.61 -12.46 -7.55
N TYR A 291 -9.63 -11.88 -6.87
CA TYR A 291 -9.32 -12.12 -5.48
C TYR A 291 -9.40 -10.81 -4.71
N ASN A 292 -9.83 -10.90 -3.46
CA ASN A 292 -9.79 -9.78 -2.54
C ASN A 292 -8.48 -9.87 -1.76
N VAL A 293 -7.55 -8.96 -2.04
CA VAL A 293 -6.27 -8.89 -1.32
C VAL A 293 -6.35 -7.88 -0.21
N GLN A 294 -5.79 -8.24 0.93
CA GLN A 294 -5.74 -7.41 2.12
C GLN A 294 -4.29 -7.08 2.43
N ILE A 295 -4.03 -5.85 2.85
CA ILE A 295 -2.73 -5.45 3.39
C ILE A 295 -2.92 -4.67 4.68
N GLY A 296 -2.00 -4.88 5.60
CA GLY A 296 -1.76 -3.98 6.71
C GLY A 296 -0.53 -3.15 6.45
N THR A 297 -0.60 -1.87 6.78
CA THR A 297 0.55 -0.99 6.67
C THR A 297 0.87 -0.25 7.96
N GLN A 298 2.14 0.12 8.09
CA GLN A 298 2.65 1.06 9.08
C GLN A 298 3.80 1.84 8.46
N ASN A 299 3.80 3.18 8.62
CA ASN A 299 4.75 4.07 7.96
C ASN A 299 4.83 3.82 6.44
N ARG A 300 3.68 3.45 5.86
CA ARG A 300 3.46 2.97 4.48
C ARG A 300 4.38 1.81 4.06
N PHE A 301 4.91 1.03 4.98
CA PHE A 301 5.43 -0.32 4.70
C PHE A 301 4.32 -1.34 4.85
N VAL A 302 4.31 -2.37 4.01
CA VAL A 302 3.38 -3.49 4.15
C VAL A 302 3.93 -4.41 5.24
N ILE A 303 3.19 -4.56 6.33
CA ILE A 303 3.56 -5.39 7.48
C ILE A 303 2.73 -6.68 7.58
N GLY A 304 1.72 -6.82 6.72
CA GLY A 304 0.89 -8.00 6.62
C GLY A 304 0.17 -8.07 5.29
N PHE A 305 -0.02 -9.26 4.74
CA PHE A 305 -0.85 -9.46 3.56
C PHE A 305 -1.64 -10.76 3.64
N SER A 306 -2.79 -10.81 2.98
CA SER A 306 -3.56 -12.04 2.80
C SER A 306 -4.42 -11.99 1.54
N ILE A 307 -4.94 -13.16 1.16
CA ILE A 307 -5.78 -13.33 -0.03
C ILE A 307 -7.04 -14.05 0.36
N HIS A 308 -8.18 -13.48 -0.04
CA HIS A 308 -9.49 -14.04 0.25
C HIS A 308 -10.30 -14.20 -1.04
N GLN A 309 -11.14 -15.23 -1.03
CA GLN A 309 -12.14 -15.48 -2.07
C GLN A 309 -13.44 -14.71 -1.82
N SER A 310 -13.55 -14.05 -0.66
CA SER A 310 -14.75 -13.30 -0.26
C SER A 310 -14.80 -11.92 -0.94
N PRO A 311 -15.92 -11.55 -1.59
CA PRO A 311 -16.06 -10.23 -2.24
C PRO A 311 -16.20 -9.05 -1.27
N THR A 312 -16.52 -9.31 0.00
CA THR A 312 -16.74 -8.30 1.05
C THR A 312 -15.55 -8.26 2.00
N ASP A 313 -15.14 -7.07 2.41
CA ASP A 313 -13.98 -6.88 3.28
C ASP A 313 -14.28 -7.24 4.74
N THR A 314 -15.54 -7.09 5.16
CA THR A 314 -16.01 -7.34 6.52
C THR A 314 -15.56 -8.69 7.08
N VAL A 315 -15.56 -9.70 6.23
CA VAL A 315 -15.33 -11.09 6.65
C VAL A 315 -13.86 -11.50 6.63
N CYS A 316 -12.97 -10.66 6.10
CA CYS A 316 -11.56 -10.98 5.92
C CYS A 316 -10.70 -10.66 7.13
N LEU A 317 -11.16 -9.79 8.05
CA LEU A 317 -10.34 -9.23 9.14
C LEU A 317 -9.75 -10.29 10.06
N LYS A 318 -10.58 -11.22 10.53
CA LYS A 318 -10.15 -12.28 11.47
C LYS A 318 -9.05 -13.15 10.86
N GLU A 319 -9.35 -13.74 9.70
CA GLU A 319 -8.39 -14.59 8.95
C GLU A 319 -7.10 -13.82 8.61
N HIS A 320 -7.20 -12.53 8.29
CA HIS A 320 -6.03 -11.69 8.01
C HIS A 320 -5.14 -11.49 9.24
N LEU A 321 -5.71 -11.14 10.40
CA LEU A 321 -4.94 -10.91 11.62
C LEU A 321 -4.29 -12.20 12.15
N GLU A 322 -4.98 -13.33 12.07
CA GLU A 322 -4.43 -14.64 12.44
C GLU A 322 -3.21 -15.00 11.56
N LEU A 323 -3.24 -14.68 10.26
CA LEU A 323 -2.09 -14.85 9.38
C LEU A 323 -0.94 -13.90 9.72
N VAL A 324 -1.24 -12.65 10.06
CA VAL A 324 -0.22 -11.66 10.46
C VAL A 324 0.50 -12.10 11.72
N GLU A 325 -0.24 -12.55 12.73
CA GLU A 325 0.33 -13.10 13.96
C GLU A 325 1.20 -14.33 13.68
N LYS A 326 0.73 -15.24 12.80
CA LYS A 326 1.50 -16.42 12.39
C LYS A 326 2.82 -16.06 11.68
N ILE A 327 2.81 -15.05 10.80
CA ILE A 327 3.97 -14.68 9.99
C ILE A 327 4.97 -13.85 10.80
N THR A 328 4.49 -12.89 11.58
CA THR A 328 5.34 -11.90 12.24
C THR A 328 5.62 -12.22 13.71
N GLY A 329 4.87 -13.14 14.31
CA GLY A 329 4.91 -13.40 15.75
C GLY A 329 4.35 -12.26 16.61
N HIS A 330 3.80 -11.21 15.99
CA HIS A 330 3.35 -10.01 16.68
C HIS A 330 1.89 -9.68 16.34
N MET A 331 1.12 -9.32 17.38
CA MET A 331 -0.22 -8.75 17.23
C MET A 331 -0.19 -7.23 17.38
N PRO A 332 -0.86 -6.47 16.49
CA PRO A 332 -0.87 -5.02 16.58
C PRO A 332 -1.72 -4.51 17.75
N LYS A 333 -1.30 -3.40 18.37
CA LYS A 333 -2.05 -2.79 19.48
C LYS A 333 -3.32 -2.08 19.02
N ASN A 334 -3.25 -1.37 17.90
CA ASN A 334 -4.34 -0.59 17.35
C ASN A 334 -4.59 -0.98 15.89
N VAL A 335 -5.84 -1.30 15.54
CA VAL A 335 -6.25 -1.59 14.15
C VAL A 335 -7.15 -0.48 13.64
N ILE A 336 -6.74 0.13 12.52
CA ILE A 336 -7.44 1.20 11.82
C ILE A 336 -7.91 0.65 10.49
N ALA A 337 -9.21 0.71 10.20
CA ALA A 337 -9.75 0.18 8.94
C ALA A 337 -10.97 0.97 8.46
N ASP A 338 -11.40 0.69 7.23
CA ASP A 338 -12.61 1.30 6.67
C ASP A 338 -13.91 0.84 7.31
N SER A 339 -14.99 1.59 7.10
CA SER A 339 -16.29 1.23 7.65
C SER A 339 -16.82 -0.12 7.18
N GLY A 340 -16.31 -0.61 6.03
CA GLY A 340 -16.55 -1.97 5.55
C GLY A 340 -16.17 -3.07 6.57
N TYR A 341 -15.25 -2.80 7.50
CA TYR A 341 -14.86 -3.75 8.55
C TYR A 341 -15.70 -3.63 9.82
N GLY A 342 -16.57 -2.62 9.93
CA GLY A 342 -17.35 -2.34 11.14
C GLY A 342 -18.52 -3.31 11.31
N SER A 343 -18.26 -4.47 11.92
CA SER A 343 -19.26 -5.49 12.26
C SER A 343 -19.17 -5.93 13.72
N GLU A 344 -20.27 -6.45 14.25
CA GLU A 344 -20.35 -6.98 15.61
C GLU A 344 -19.32 -8.09 15.86
N GLU A 345 -19.16 -8.99 14.89
CA GLU A 345 -18.20 -10.09 14.92
C GLU A 345 -16.75 -9.58 15.01
N ASN A 346 -16.38 -8.60 14.18
CA ASN A 346 -15.03 -8.04 14.18
C ASN A 346 -14.73 -7.26 15.45
N TYR A 347 -15.66 -6.46 15.95
CA TYR A 347 -15.46 -5.71 17.20
C TYR A 347 -15.24 -6.65 18.40
N LEU A 348 -15.97 -7.77 18.47
CA LEU A 348 -15.75 -8.77 19.51
C LEU A 348 -14.42 -9.49 19.37
N HIS A 349 -14.05 -9.85 18.14
CA HIS A 349 -12.77 -10.50 17.89
C HIS A 349 -11.60 -9.60 18.31
N LEU A 350 -11.60 -8.34 17.89
CA LEU A 350 -10.58 -7.35 18.28
C LEU A 350 -10.53 -7.17 19.81
N LYS A 351 -11.70 -7.07 20.47
CA LYS A 351 -11.78 -6.96 21.93
C LYS A 351 -11.24 -8.20 22.64
N LYS A 352 -11.50 -9.40 22.12
CA LYS A 352 -10.97 -10.66 22.65
C LYS A 352 -9.44 -10.73 22.54
N CYS A 353 -8.88 -10.19 21.46
CA CYS A 353 -7.44 -10.12 21.25
C CYS A 353 -6.76 -8.93 21.98
N GLY A 354 -7.51 -8.11 22.73
CA GLY A 354 -6.97 -6.92 23.40
C GLY A 354 -6.56 -5.79 22.45
N ILE A 355 -7.09 -5.78 21.22
CA ILE A 355 -6.74 -4.82 20.17
C ILE A 355 -7.73 -3.65 20.19
N ASN A 356 -7.22 -2.43 20.18
CA ASN A 356 -8.04 -1.24 20.07
C ASN A 356 -8.58 -1.06 18.64
N SER A 357 -9.89 -0.93 18.52
CA SER A 357 -10.55 -0.74 17.23
C SER A 357 -10.77 0.74 16.91
N TYR A 358 -10.16 1.18 15.80
CA TYR A 358 -10.40 2.46 15.14
C TYR A 358 -11.10 2.23 13.79
N ILE A 359 -12.24 1.54 13.84
CA ILE A 359 -13.01 1.14 12.66
C ILE A 359 -14.40 1.76 12.75
N LYS A 360 -14.72 2.66 11.83
CA LYS A 360 -16.07 3.25 11.75
C LYS A 360 -17.11 2.16 11.53
N TYR A 361 -18.31 2.31 12.09
CA TYR A 361 -19.46 1.55 11.64
C TYR A 361 -20.19 2.33 10.55
N ASN A 362 -20.98 1.66 9.71
CA ASN A 362 -21.57 2.26 8.49
C ASN A 362 -22.37 3.56 8.70
N THR A 363 -22.97 3.77 9.88
CA THR A 363 -23.77 4.98 10.19
C THR A 363 -22.99 6.03 10.97
N PHE A 364 -21.70 5.83 11.25
CA PHE A 364 -20.91 6.72 12.11
C PHE A 364 -20.86 8.16 11.60
N ASP A 365 -20.53 8.37 10.32
CA ASP A 365 -20.44 9.73 9.75
C ASP A 365 -21.82 10.39 9.65
N LEU A 366 -22.86 9.62 9.33
CA LEU A 366 -24.24 10.11 9.30
C LEU A 366 -24.69 10.59 10.68
N GLU A 367 -24.39 9.83 11.73
CA GLU A 367 -24.72 10.14 13.13
C GLU A 367 -24.10 11.45 13.62
N GLN A 368 -23.01 11.91 13.01
CA GLN A 368 -22.39 13.18 13.37
C GLN A 368 -23.09 14.40 12.78
N THR A 369 -23.84 14.23 11.69
CA THR A 369 -24.50 15.35 11.00
C THR A 369 -25.61 15.98 11.84
N ARG A 370 -25.76 17.32 11.75
CA ARG A 370 -26.84 18.06 12.43
C ARG A 370 -28.24 17.52 12.07
N LYS A 371 -28.42 17.11 10.80
CA LYS A 371 -29.66 16.53 10.31
C LYS A 371 -30.01 15.24 11.05
N PHE A 372 -29.07 14.31 11.20
CA PHE A 372 -29.32 13.05 11.89
C PHE A 372 -29.58 13.26 13.38
N LYS A 373 -28.78 14.11 14.05
CA LYS A 373 -28.95 14.39 15.50
C LYS A 373 -30.27 15.06 15.83
N LYS A 374 -30.78 15.93 14.95
CA LYS A 374 -32.06 16.64 15.14
C LYS A 374 -33.27 15.88 14.62
N ASP A 375 -33.08 14.76 13.93
CA ASP A 375 -34.19 13.97 13.39
C ASP A 375 -34.91 13.23 14.51
N LYS A 376 -36.04 13.80 14.96
CA LYS A 376 -36.90 13.20 15.98
C LYS A 376 -37.51 11.87 15.51
N PHE A 377 -37.67 11.65 14.20
CA PHE A 377 -38.31 10.44 13.68
C PHE A 377 -37.40 9.22 13.62
N ASN A 378 -36.10 9.42 13.83
CA ASN A 378 -35.12 8.37 13.92
C ASN A 378 -35.19 7.65 15.27
N SER A 379 -35.48 6.34 15.24
CA SER A 379 -35.66 5.52 16.44
C SER A 379 -34.43 5.40 17.33
N ARG A 380 -33.23 5.76 16.83
CA ARG A 380 -32.01 5.81 17.65
C ARG A 380 -31.90 7.06 18.53
N ASN A 381 -32.64 8.12 18.20
CA ASN A 381 -32.65 9.37 18.95
C ASN A 381 -33.78 9.40 19.99
N TRP A 382 -34.54 8.30 20.12
CA TRP A 382 -35.63 8.21 21.07
C TRP A 382 -35.10 8.02 22.48
N GLU A 383 -35.75 8.67 23.43
CA GLU A 383 -35.44 8.53 24.84
C GLU A 383 -35.72 7.09 25.29
N TYR A 384 -34.76 6.51 26.00
CA TYR A 384 -34.83 5.16 26.55
C TYR A 384 -34.96 5.21 28.06
N ILE A 385 -36.05 4.66 28.59
CA ILE A 385 -36.30 4.53 30.02
C ILE A 385 -35.82 3.14 30.45
N ALA A 386 -34.68 3.11 31.13
CA ALA A 386 -34.02 1.86 31.54
C ALA A 386 -34.82 1.04 32.57
N SER A 387 -35.63 1.68 33.43
CA SER A 387 -36.42 1.00 34.46
C SER A 387 -37.56 0.15 33.90
N GLU A 388 -38.16 0.57 32.79
CA GLU A 388 -39.30 -0.10 32.15
C GLU A 388 -38.91 -0.89 30.89
N ASP A 389 -37.67 -0.77 30.40
CA ASP A 389 -37.22 -1.25 29.07
C ASP A 389 -38.10 -0.71 27.92
N VAL A 390 -38.35 0.60 27.94
CA VAL A 390 -39.28 1.30 27.02
C VAL A 390 -38.60 2.46 26.31
N TYR A 391 -38.93 2.65 25.03
CA TYR A 391 -38.59 3.87 24.29
C TYR A 391 -39.80 4.81 24.17
N ILE A 392 -39.57 6.11 24.20
CA ILE A 392 -40.61 7.13 23.93
C ILE A 392 -40.51 7.58 22.48
N CYS A 393 -41.59 7.40 21.72
CA CYS A 393 -41.65 7.90 20.35
C CYS A 393 -41.91 9.43 20.30
N PRO A 394 -41.77 10.09 19.13
CA PRO A 394 -41.94 11.54 19.01
C PRO A 394 -43.37 12.03 19.27
N ALA A 395 -44.35 11.13 19.21
CA ALA A 395 -45.75 11.39 19.55
C ALA A 395 -46.03 11.15 21.06
N GLY A 396 -45.01 10.97 21.90
CA GLY A 396 -45.15 10.72 23.34
C GLY A 396 -45.54 9.28 23.72
N LYS A 397 -45.79 8.41 22.74
CA LYS A 397 -46.27 7.03 22.97
C LYS A 397 -45.14 6.08 23.36
N LYS A 398 -45.43 5.14 24.26
CA LYS A 398 -44.52 4.09 24.71
C LYS A 398 -44.28 3.02 23.63
N VAL A 399 -43.03 2.58 23.51
CA VAL A 399 -42.60 1.49 22.64
C VAL A 399 -41.97 0.40 23.50
N LYS A 400 -42.70 -0.70 23.68
CA LYS A 400 -42.35 -1.78 24.60
C LYS A 400 -41.52 -2.85 23.92
N TYR A 401 -40.66 -3.50 24.70
CA TYR A 401 -40.02 -4.74 24.32
C TYR A 401 -41.06 -5.82 24.02
N LEU A 402 -40.84 -6.60 22.97
CA LEU A 402 -41.79 -7.62 22.51
C LEU A 402 -41.25 -9.04 22.69
N TYR A 403 -40.12 -9.35 22.07
CA TYR A 403 -39.45 -10.66 22.19
C TYR A 403 -37.99 -10.58 21.72
N PRO A 404 -37.13 -11.52 22.13
CA PRO A 404 -35.78 -11.63 21.62
C PRO A 404 -35.79 -12.35 20.28
N ARG A 405 -34.90 -11.96 19.38
CA ARG A 405 -34.67 -12.65 18.10
C ARG A 405 -33.21 -13.03 18.00
N ILE A 406 -32.97 -14.29 17.63
CA ILE A 406 -31.65 -14.77 17.26
C ILE A 406 -31.47 -14.51 15.77
N ASP A 407 -30.38 -13.84 15.40
CA ASP A 407 -29.94 -13.63 14.03
C ASP A 407 -28.62 -14.37 13.83
N VAL A 408 -28.61 -15.32 12.90
CA VAL A 408 -27.42 -16.12 12.56
C VAL A 408 -26.96 -15.66 11.18
N ASN A 409 -25.71 -15.18 11.08
CA ASN A 409 -25.17 -14.79 9.79
C ASN A 409 -24.81 -16.02 8.93
N GLU A 410 -24.45 -15.80 7.66
CA GLU A 410 -24.09 -16.86 6.72
C GLU A 410 -22.91 -17.75 7.20
N ARG A 411 -22.10 -17.27 8.15
CA ARG A 411 -20.94 -17.98 8.73
C ARG A 411 -21.23 -18.59 10.11
N GLY A 412 -22.49 -18.58 10.55
CA GLY A 412 -22.89 -19.15 11.84
C GLY A 412 -22.68 -18.25 13.06
N PHE A 413 -22.26 -16.98 12.88
CA PHE A 413 -22.14 -16.05 14.00
C PHE A 413 -23.51 -15.64 14.52
N VAL A 414 -23.70 -15.82 15.82
CA VAL A 414 -24.97 -15.59 16.51
C VAL A 414 -25.01 -14.19 17.11
N SER A 415 -26.03 -13.43 16.72
CA SER A 415 -26.35 -12.11 17.26
C SER A 415 -27.73 -12.12 17.90
N TRP A 416 -27.86 -11.46 19.06
CA TRP A 416 -29.14 -11.34 19.77
C TRP A 416 -29.72 -9.94 19.52
N GLU A 417 -30.94 -9.89 19.01
CA GLU A 417 -31.68 -8.65 18.77
C GLU A 417 -32.86 -8.56 19.74
N LYS A 418 -33.08 -7.38 20.33
CA LYS A 418 -34.34 -7.02 20.99
C LYS A 418 -35.27 -6.36 19.99
N ILE A 419 -36.50 -6.87 19.87
CA ILE A 419 -37.54 -6.28 19.03
C ILE A 419 -38.43 -5.40 19.91
N TYR A 420 -38.57 -4.13 19.52
CA TYR A 420 -39.47 -3.18 20.17
C TYR A 420 -40.64 -2.85 19.25
N GLN A 421 -41.81 -2.66 19.82
CA GLN A 421 -43.04 -2.34 19.10
C GLN A 421 -43.81 -1.22 19.80
N CYS A 422 -44.36 -0.28 19.02
CA CYS A 422 -45.25 0.74 19.57
C CYS A 422 -46.47 0.09 20.20
N GLU A 423 -46.85 0.53 21.40
CA GLU A 423 -48.02 0.03 22.11
C GLU A 423 -49.31 0.34 21.35
N GLU A 424 -49.43 1.57 20.86
CA GLU A 424 -50.58 2.02 20.08
C GLU A 424 -50.40 1.84 18.57
N VAL A 425 -51.55 1.80 17.87
CA VAL A 425 -51.61 1.75 16.41
C VAL A 425 -51.02 3.04 15.84
N CYS A 426 -50.04 2.90 14.95
CA CYS A 426 -49.43 4.02 14.24
C CYS A 426 -50.26 4.47 13.03
N ASN A 427 -51.22 3.64 12.60
CA ASN A 427 -52.22 3.99 11.59
C ASN A 427 -53.17 5.05 12.16
N GLY A 428 -53.13 6.28 11.64
CA GLY A 428 -53.86 7.44 12.20
C GLY A 428 -53.02 8.41 13.06
N CYS A 429 -51.71 8.15 13.23
CA CYS A 429 -50.82 9.11 13.89
C CYS A 429 -50.44 10.26 12.93
N GLU A 430 -50.49 11.50 13.41
CA GLU A 430 -50.11 12.72 12.67
C GLU A 430 -48.69 12.66 12.07
N TYR A 431 -47.79 11.91 12.71
CA TYR A 431 -46.41 11.77 12.30
C TYR A 431 -46.11 10.50 11.49
N ARG A 432 -47.13 9.71 11.12
CA ARG A 432 -46.94 8.40 10.48
C ARG A 432 -46.07 8.49 9.23
N ASP A 433 -46.37 9.39 8.30
CA ASP A 433 -45.69 9.45 6.99
C ASP A 433 -44.21 9.85 7.07
N LYS A 434 -43.84 10.59 8.14
CA LYS A 434 -42.48 10.99 8.46
C LYS A 434 -41.76 9.94 9.32
N CYS A 435 -42.48 9.20 10.17
CA CYS A 435 -41.92 8.26 11.14
C CYS A 435 -41.79 6.82 10.62
N TYR A 436 -42.75 6.32 9.84
CA TYR A 436 -42.82 4.93 9.39
C TYR A 436 -43.69 4.74 8.15
N ARG A 437 -43.07 4.33 7.03
CA ARG A 437 -43.74 4.04 5.75
C ARG A 437 -43.95 2.54 5.48
N GLY A 438 -43.89 1.70 6.52
CA GLY A 438 -44.07 0.27 6.34
C GLY A 438 -45.53 -0.16 6.34
N LYS A 439 -45.80 -1.37 5.85
CA LYS A 439 -47.15 -1.94 5.72
C LYS A 439 -47.81 -2.34 7.05
N ARG A 440 -47.10 -2.28 8.18
CA ARG A 440 -47.63 -2.72 9.49
C ARG A 440 -48.43 -1.61 10.17
N TRP A 441 -49.43 -2.00 10.95
CA TRP A 441 -50.24 -1.12 11.79
C TRP A 441 -49.44 -0.45 12.92
N LYS A 442 -48.37 -1.11 13.41
CA LYS A 442 -47.51 -0.65 14.50
C LYS A 442 -46.05 -0.67 14.04
N LYS A 443 -45.30 0.42 14.28
CA LYS A 443 -43.86 0.50 13.98
C LYS A 443 -43.13 -0.49 14.88
N ARG A 444 -42.23 -1.27 14.27
CA ARG A 444 -41.25 -2.11 14.97
C ARG A 444 -39.85 -1.68 14.58
N PHE A 445 -38.94 -1.68 15.54
CA PHE A 445 -37.53 -1.55 15.25
C PHE A 445 -36.73 -2.52 16.12
N ARG A 446 -35.47 -2.69 15.77
CA ARG A 446 -34.59 -3.72 16.31
C ARG A 446 -33.36 -3.06 16.88
N ILE A 447 -32.93 -3.54 18.03
CA ILE A 447 -31.72 -3.09 18.69
C ILE A 447 -30.87 -4.31 18.98
N ARG A 448 -29.56 -4.20 18.73
CA ARG A 448 -28.57 -5.19 19.14
C ARG A 448 -27.79 -4.60 20.33
N PRO A 449 -28.15 -4.92 21.59
CA PRO A 449 -27.56 -4.25 22.75
C PRO A 449 -26.03 -4.40 22.80
N ARG A 450 -25.52 -5.61 22.49
CA ARG A 450 -24.08 -5.89 22.44
C ARG A 450 -23.36 -5.03 21.40
N LEU A 451 -23.88 -4.96 20.19
CA LEU A 451 -23.32 -4.11 19.12
C LEU A 451 -23.40 -2.63 19.49
N GLU A 452 -24.48 -2.16 20.10
CA GLU A 452 -24.61 -0.75 20.47
C GLU A 452 -23.61 -0.34 21.54
N LYS A 453 -23.35 -1.22 22.52
CA LYS A 453 -22.25 -1.03 23.49
C LYS A 453 -20.90 -0.92 22.80
N LEU A 454 -20.59 -1.84 21.88
CA LEU A 454 -19.32 -1.82 21.12
C LEU A 454 -19.18 -0.55 20.26
N LYS A 455 -20.27 -0.10 19.63
CA LYS A 455 -20.27 1.15 18.86
C LYS A 455 -20.03 2.37 19.75
N ASN A 456 -20.57 2.41 20.97
CA ASN A 456 -20.32 3.51 21.90
C ASN A 456 -18.82 3.58 22.26
N GLU A 457 -18.21 2.45 22.62
CA GLU A 457 -16.76 2.36 22.90
C GLU A 457 -15.91 2.82 21.71
N VAL A 458 -16.26 2.38 20.50
CA VAL A 458 -15.57 2.78 19.26
C VAL A 458 -15.81 4.27 18.95
N ARG A 459 -17.01 4.80 19.21
CA ARG A 459 -17.35 6.19 18.96
C ARG A 459 -16.56 7.13 19.86
N GLU A 460 -16.47 6.84 21.15
CA GLU A 460 -15.67 7.60 22.11
C GLU A 460 -14.20 7.63 21.66
N ARG A 461 -13.64 6.48 21.27
CA ARG A 461 -12.27 6.37 20.78
C ARG A 461 -12.05 7.18 19.50
N LEU A 462 -12.92 7.08 18.50
CA LEU A 462 -12.79 7.80 17.22
C LEU A 462 -13.02 9.30 17.33
N LEU A 463 -13.80 9.77 18.32
CA LEU A 463 -14.07 11.19 18.54
C LEU A 463 -13.03 11.87 19.44
N SER A 464 -12.18 11.11 20.11
CA SER A 464 -11.01 11.65 20.81
C SER A 464 -10.04 12.36 19.85
N GLU A 465 -9.25 13.30 20.36
CA GLU A 465 -8.27 14.03 19.54
C GLU A 465 -7.23 13.09 18.92
N GLU A 466 -6.72 12.15 19.71
CA GLU A 466 -5.81 11.10 19.25
C GLU A 466 -6.46 10.22 18.17
N GLY A 467 -7.72 9.80 18.37
CA GLY A 467 -8.42 8.95 17.40
C GLY A 467 -8.70 9.64 16.07
N LYS A 468 -9.00 10.95 16.08
CA LYS A 468 -9.11 11.74 14.84
C LYS A 468 -7.79 11.81 14.10
N GLU A 469 -6.68 12.04 14.81
CA GLU A 469 -5.35 12.12 14.21
C GLU A 469 -4.96 10.78 13.56
N ILE A 470 -5.01 9.68 14.34
CA ILE A 470 -4.68 8.34 13.87
C ILE A 470 -5.54 7.97 12.65
N TYR A 471 -6.86 8.13 12.74
CA TYR A 471 -7.76 7.76 11.65
C TYR A 471 -7.53 8.60 10.39
N SER A 472 -7.14 9.88 10.53
CA SER A 472 -6.83 10.75 9.39
C SER A 472 -5.66 10.25 8.55
N ARG A 473 -4.66 9.62 9.20
CA ARG A 473 -3.46 9.06 8.54
C ARG A 473 -3.76 7.86 7.65
N ARG A 474 -4.91 7.17 7.83
CA ARG A 474 -5.31 5.99 7.04
C ARG A 474 -5.24 6.21 5.53
N LYS A 475 -5.64 7.39 5.05
CA LYS A 475 -5.62 7.76 3.62
C LYS A 475 -4.19 7.80 3.06
N ILE A 476 -3.24 8.23 3.88
CA ILE A 476 -1.83 8.33 3.50
C ILE A 476 -1.16 6.96 3.62
N GLU A 477 -1.52 6.19 4.65
CA GLU A 477 -0.88 4.93 4.99
C GLU A 477 -1.16 3.81 3.99
N VAL A 478 -2.42 3.47 3.71
CA VAL A 478 -2.74 2.29 2.88
C VAL A 478 -3.08 2.66 1.44
N GLU A 479 -3.83 3.75 1.23
CA GLU A 479 -4.28 4.12 -0.13
C GLU A 479 -3.09 4.48 -1.02
N THR A 480 -2.02 5.07 -0.47
CA THR A 480 -0.78 5.33 -1.20
C THR A 480 -0.13 4.03 -1.68
N VAL A 481 -0.09 2.99 -0.85
CA VAL A 481 0.51 1.69 -1.22
C VAL A 481 -0.26 1.06 -2.37
N PHE A 482 -1.59 0.97 -2.26
CA PHE A 482 -2.41 0.45 -3.35
C PHE A 482 -2.34 1.32 -4.61
N GLY A 483 -2.29 2.65 -4.45
CA GLY A 483 -2.11 3.59 -5.56
C GLY A 483 -0.83 3.31 -6.32
N LEU A 484 0.29 3.15 -5.62
CA LEU A 484 1.60 2.85 -6.23
C LEU A 484 1.60 1.49 -6.92
N ILE A 485 1.13 0.43 -6.26
CA ILE A 485 1.11 -0.93 -6.83
C ILE A 485 0.22 -0.98 -8.08
N LYS A 486 -0.98 -0.40 -8.02
CA LYS A 486 -1.94 -0.53 -9.10
C LYS A 486 -1.70 0.47 -10.24
N ASN A 487 -1.49 1.75 -9.93
CA ASN A 487 -1.33 2.81 -10.93
C ASN A 487 0.11 2.87 -11.46
N ASN A 488 1.11 2.93 -10.58
CA ASN A 488 2.49 3.15 -11.03
C ASN A 488 3.14 1.85 -11.51
N LYS A 489 2.92 0.72 -10.81
CA LYS A 489 3.48 -0.58 -11.21
C LYS A 489 2.57 -1.38 -12.15
N GLY A 490 1.37 -0.87 -12.46
CA GLY A 490 0.44 -1.50 -13.39
C GLY A 490 -0.10 -2.87 -12.94
N PHE A 491 0.03 -3.24 -11.67
CA PHE A 491 -0.40 -4.56 -11.19
C PHE A 491 -1.93 -4.59 -11.02
N ARG A 492 -2.63 -4.98 -12.09
CA ARG A 492 -4.10 -5.04 -12.16
C ARG A 492 -4.68 -6.44 -12.24
N ARG A 493 -3.84 -7.40 -12.62
CA ARG A 493 -4.24 -8.77 -12.88
C ARG A 493 -3.10 -9.70 -12.48
N PHE A 494 -3.45 -10.78 -11.79
CA PHE A 494 -2.52 -11.87 -11.50
C PHE A 494 -2.10 -12.58 -12.79
N LEU A 495 -0.87 -13.10 -12.81
CA LEU A 495 -0.38 -14.00 -13.85
C LEU A 495 -0.49 -15.46 -13.43
N LEU A 496 -0.41 -15.75 -12.14
CA LEU A 496 -0.57 -17.09 -11.60
C LEU A 496 -2.05 -17.41 -11.30
N ARG A 497 -2.37 -18.70 -11.22
CA ARG A 497 -3.72 -19.23 -10.93
C ARG A 497 -3.70 -20.03 -9.64
N GLY A 498 -4.86 -20.15 -9.00
CA GLY A 498 -5.03 -20.83 -7.73
C GLY A 498 -4.52 -20.01 -6.54
N LEU A 499 -5.05 -20.29 -5.35
CA LEU A 499 -4.72 -19.56 -4.12
C LEU A 499 -3.21 -19.54 -3.84
N LYS A 500 -2.53 -20.67 -4.00
CA LYS A 500 -1.07 -20.77 -3.78
C LYS A 500 -0.30 -19.85 -4.72
N GLY A 501 -0.62 -19.87 -6.02
CA GLY A 501 0.07 -19.06 -7.02
C GLY A 501 -0.20 -17.56 -6.84
N VAL A 502 -1.44 -17.19 -6.52
CA VAL A 502 -1.83 -15.80 -6.29
C VAL A 502 -1.19 -15.28 -4.99
N LYS A 503 -1.13 -16.09 -3.93
CA LYS A 503 -0.47 -15.75 -2.65
C LYS A 503 1.01 -15.44 -2.85
N LEU A 504 1.69 -16.30 -3.62
CA LEU A 504 3.08 -16.12 -4.01
C LEU A 504 3.30 -14.81 -4.77
N GLU A 505 2.49 -14.55 -5.81
CA GLU A 505 2.64 -13.35 -6.64
C GLU A 505 2.36 -12.08 -5.83
N TRP A 506 1.35 -12.09 -4.95
CA TRP A 506 1.04 -10.96 -4.08
C TRP A 506 2.10 -10.72 -3.01
N GLY A 507 2.64 -11.79 -2.42
CA GLY A 507 3.76 -11.70 -1.48
C GLY A 507 4.99 -11.08 -2.12
N LEU A 508 5.34 -11.48 -3.35
CA LEU A 508 6.45 -10.87 -4.10
C LEU A 508 6.22 -9.38 -4.38
N VAL A 509 4.98 -8.99 -4.72
CA VAL A 509 4.63 -7.57 -4.89
C VAL A 509 4.82 -6.78 -3.59
N CYS A 510 4.41 -7.34 -2.45
CA CYS A 510 4.56 -6.70 -1.13
C CYS A 510 6.04 -6.57 -0.73
N ILE A 511 6.83 -7.64 -0.93
CA ILE A 511 8.29 -7.64 -0.68
C ILE A 511 8.99 -6.60 -1.56
N ALA A 512 8.72 -6.64 -2.87
CA ALA A 512 9.29 -5.70 -3.84
C ALA A 512 8.96 -4.25 -3.47
N TYR A 513 7.71 -3.99 -3.08
CA TYR A 513 7.28 -2.66 -2.64
C TYR A 513 8.04 -2.19 -1.38
N ASN A 514 8.16 -3.04 -0.36
CA ASN A 514 8.89 -2.72 0.86
C ASN A 514 10.36 -2.45 0.60
N ILE A 515 11.02 -3.29 -0.21
CA ILE A 515 12.44 -3.14 -0.55
C ILE A 515 12.66 -1.89 -1.40
N GLU A 516 11.79 -1.58 -2.36
CA GLU A 516 11.88 -0.34 -3.14
C GLU A 516 11.75 0.89 -2.23
N ARG A 517 10.78 0.87 -1.30
CA ARG A 517 10.56 1.95 -0.35
C ARG A 517 11.78 2.15 0.55
N LEU A 518 12.31 1.07 1.11
CA LEU A 518 13.51 1.11 1.94
C LEU A 518 14.72 1.61 1.13
N ALA A 519 14.90 1.13 -0.09
CA ALA A 519 15.97 1.55 -0.99
C ALA A 519 15.90 3.06 -1.30
N LYS A 520 14.70 3.61 -1.54
CA LYS A 520 14.51 5.05 -1.74
C LYS A 520 14.85 5.85 -0.49
N ILE A 521 14.40 5.42 0.68
CA ILE A 521 14.72 6.07 1.96
C ILE A 521 16.24 6.05 2.20
N ILE A 522 16.89 4.92 1.90
CA ILE A 522 18.35 4.80 1.99
C ILE A 522 19.01 5.77 1.00
N ILE A 523 18.59 5.82 -0.27
CA ILE A 523 19.19 6.72 -1.27
C ILE A 523 18.99 8.19 -0.90
N GLU A 524 17.80 8.57 -0.43
CA GLU A 524 17.51 9.92 0.07
C GLU A 524 18.32 10.23 1.34
N GLY A 525 18.43 9.27 2.24
CA GLY A 525 19.26 9.34 3.44
C GLY A 525 20.75 9.46 3.11
N TRP A 526 21.24 8.76 2.08
CA TRP A 526 22.61 8.87 1.58
C TRP A 526 22.80 10.19 0.84
N GLY A 527 21.78 10.72 0.18
CA GLY A 527 21.78 12.09 -0.34
C GLY A 527 21.92 13.13 0.77
N LYS A 528 21.28 12.91 1.94
CA LYS A 528 21.42 13.74 3.15
C LYS A 528 22.75 13.53 3.87
N ILE A 529 23.27 12.31 3.94
CA ILE A 529 24.54 11.96 4.61
C ILE A 529 25.75 12.35 3.75
N ALA A 530 25.70 12.18 2.43
CA ALA A 530 26.74 12.64 1.50
C ALA A 530 26.76 14.17 1.35
N SER A 531 25.67 14.85 1.75
CA SER A 531 25.62 16.32 1.90
C SER A 531 25.92 16.80 3.33
N GLN A 532 26.17 15.89 4.28
CA GLN A 532 26.61 16.22 5.64
C GLN A 532 28.12 15.96 5.82
N PRO A 533 28.92 16.94 6.26
CA PRO A 533 30.37 16.78 6.43
C PRO A 533 30.76 15.80 7.56
N SER A 534 29.82 15.34 8.39
CA SER A 534 30.09 14.45 9.52
C SER A 534 30.41 13.00 9.12
N CYS A 535 30.05 12.55 7.91
CA CYS A 535 30.31 11.17 7.49
C CYS A 535 31.74 10.93 6.95
N PHE A 536 32.49 12.00 6.67
CA PHE A 536 33.92 11.89 6.35
C PHE A 536 34.76 11.50 7.58
N LEU A 537 34.30 11.82 8.79
CA LEU A 537 35.01 11.46 10.03
C LEU A 537 34.89 9.97 10.36
N LEU A 538 33.76 9.32 10.04
CA LEU A 538 33.58 7.87 10.27
C LEU A 538 34.30 7.00 9.23
N HIS A 539 34.38 7.44 7.96
CA HIS A 539 35.21 6.74 6.97
C HIS A 539 36.70 6.93 7.23
N SER A 540 37.13 8.09 7.76
CA SER A 540 38.54 8.30 8.16
C SER A 540 38.95 7.38 9.30
N SER A 541 38.07 7.14 10.29
CA SER A 541 38.38 6.29 11.44
C SER A 541 38.44 4.80 11.09
N ILE A 542 37.60 4.31 10.16
CA ILE A 542 37.64 2.93 9.67
C ILE A 542 38.86 2.68 8.76
N LEU A 543 39.22 3.64 7.91
CA LEU A 543 40.43 3.57 7.09
C LEU A 543 41.71 3.63 7.94
N THR A 544 41.74 4.47 9.00
CA THR A 544 42.87 4.46 9.94
C THR A 544 42.94 3.18 10.76
N PHE A 545 41.81 2.60 11.18
CA PHE A 545 41.82 1.34 11.95
C PHE A 545 42.30 0.15 11.12
N ASN A 546 41.87 0.05 9.86
CA ASN A 546 42.32 -1.00 8.94
C ASN A 546 43.77 -0.80 8.49
N ALA A 547 44.20 0.45 8.27
CA ALA A 547 45.60 0.76 7.97
C ALA A 547 46.52 0.44 9.15
N ILE A 548 46.13 0.75 10.39
CA ILE A 548 46.91 0.40 11.60
C ILE A 548 46.92 -1.13 11.81
N LYS A 549 45.81 -1.84 11.61
CA LYS A 549 45.78 -3.32 11.66
C LYS A 549 46.71 -3.94 10.61
N TRP A 550 46.72 -3.42 9.39
CA TRP A 550 47.62 -3.86 8.33
C TRP A 550 49.09 -3.54 8.66
N LEU A 551 49.37 -2.34 9.19
CA LEU A 551 50.71 -1.94 9.63
C LEU A 551 51.24 -2.83 10.76
N ILE A 552 50.40 -3.17 11.74
CA ILE A 552 50.77 -4.08 12.85
C ILE A 552 51.05 -5.50 12.32
N LEU A 553 50.29 -5.96 11.31
CA LEU A 553 50.50 -7.26 10.65
C LEU A 553 51.79 -7.29 9.82
N VAL A 554 52.11 -6.20 9.14
CA VAL A 554 53.35 -6.05 8.35
C VAL A 554 54.58 -5.94 9.28
N ILE A 555 54.47 -5.19 10.39
CA ILE A 555 55.55 -5.07 11.40
C ILE A 555 55.79 -6.40 12.13
N LYS A 556 54.74 -7.21 12.37
CA LYS A 556 54.90 -8.55 12.96
C LYS A 556 55.53 -9.58 12.01
N ASN A 557 55.34 -9.45 10.69
CA ASN A 557 55.80 -10.45 9.72
C ASN A 557 57.12 -10.10 9.02
N TYR A 558 57.59 -8.86 9.06
CA TYR A 558 58.84 -8.43 8.40
C TYR A 558 59.78 -7.77 9.40
N CYS A 559 60.38 -8.60 10.25
CA CYS A 559 61.44 -8.18 11.14
C CYS A 559 62.81 -8.56 10.57
N PHE A 560 63.15 -8.11 9.35
CA PHE A 560 64.52 -8.16 8.84
C PHE A 560 64.72 -7.10 7.73
N TRP A 561 65.62 -6.15 8.03
CA TRP A 561 66.31 -5.14 7.18
C TRP A 561 65.79 -3.69 7.02
N THR A 562 66.66 -2.79 7.52
CA THR A 562 66.90 -1.35 7.26
C THR A 562 65.83 -0.31 7.65
N ALA A 563 66.07 0.28 8.83
CA ALA A 563 65.37 1.44 9.40
C ALA A 563 65.12 2.67 8.48
N PRO A 564 65.91 2.98 7.43
CA PRO A 564 65.67 4.17 6.61
C PRO A 564 64.40 4.11 5.75
N THR A 565 63.99 2.93 5.28
CA THR A 565 62.83 2.78 4.38
C THR A 565 61.50 2.96 5.12
N ILE A 566 61.43 2.52 6.37
CA ILE A 566 60.26 2.69 7.24
C ILE A 566 60.07 4.17 7.61
N ILE A 567 61.18 4.89 7.86
CA ILE A 567 61.13 6.33 8.17
C ILE A 567 60.71 7.15 6.94
N LEU A 568 61.20 6.80 5.74
CA LEU A 568 60.78 7.45 4.49
C LEU A 568 59.30 7.20 4.19
N GLY A 569 58.79 5.99 4.44
CA GLY A 569 57.37 5.65 4.31
C GLY A 569 56.48 6.40 5.31
N LEU A 570 56.94 6.58 6.55
CA LEU A 570 56.27 7.40 7.56
C LEU A 570 56.22 8.88 7.18
N PHE A 571 57.31 9.43 6.64
CA PHE A 571 57.33 10.80 6.16
C PHE A 571 56.42 11.01 4.94
N LEU A 572 56.40 10.07 3.99
CA LEU A 572 55.54 10.17 2.81
C LEU A 572 54.05 10.08 3.15
N THR A 573 53.70 9.23 4.12
CA THR A 573 52.31 9.10 4.60
C THR A 573 51.87 10.33 5.38
N ILE A 574 52.71 10.88 6.25
CA ILE A 574 52.43 12.14 6.96
C ILE A 574 52.32 13.32 5.98
N PHE A 575 53.17 13.37 4.95
CA PHE A 575 53.14 14.38 3.90
C PHE A 575 51.86 14.27 3.04
N LEU A 576 51.47 13.05 2.66
CA LEU A 576 50.21 12.83 1.95
C LEU A 576 49.01 13.18 2.82
N ILE A 577 48.99 12.81 4.11
CA ILE A 577 47.92 13.17 5.04
C ILE A 577 47.83 14.68 5.21
N THR A 578 48.96 15.39 5.34
CA THR A 578 48.97 16.86 5.49
C THR A 578 48.53 17.57 4.21
N VAL A 579 49.00 17.14 3.04
CA VAL A 579 48.56 17.68 1.73
C VAL A 579 47.08 17.37 1.45
N PHE A 580 46.60 16.17 1.79
CA PHE A 580 45.20 15.79 1.62
C PHE A 580 44.29 16.53 2.63
N SER A 581 44.76 16.75 3.86
CA SER A 581 44.07 17.57 4.86
C SER A 581 43.99 19.05 4.45
N PHE A 582 45.06 19.60 3.84
CA PHE A 582 45.06 20.97 3.33
C PHE A 582 44.16 21.15 2.10
N LYS A 583 44.05 20.12 1.25
CA LYS A 583 43.13 20.10 0.10
C LYS A 583 41.67 19.92 0.53
N LEU A 584 41.39 19.14 1.59
CA LEU A 584 40.06 19.00 2.19
C LEU A 584 39.57 20.29 2.89
N LEU A 585 40.45 21.04 3.54
CA LEU A 585 40.15 22.36 4.12
C LEU A 585 39.79 23.43 3.06
N SER A 586 40.04 23.14 1.78
CA SER A 586 39.75 24.05 0.65
C SER A 586 38.47 23.74 -0.13
N LEU A 587 37.73 22.67 0.22
CA LEU A 587 36.45 22.33 -0.42
C LEU A 587 35.33 23.19 0.18
N GLN A 588 35.15 24.39 -0.37
CA GLN A 588 34.05 25.29 -0.03
C GLN A 588 32.68 24.60 -0.15
N ASP A 589 31.92 24.67 0.95
CA ASP A 589 30.53 24.29 1.14
C ASP A 589 29.62 24.74 -0.03
N SER A 590 28.74 23.85 -0.49
CA SER A 590 27.84 24.12 -1.62
C SER A 590 26.88 25.28 -1.35
N GLY A 591 26.45 25.46 -0.10
CA GLY A 591 25.60 26.59 0.30
C GLY A 591 26.35 27.93 0.29
N VAL A 592 27.64 27.92 0.62
CA VAL A 592 28.51 29.11 0.51
C VAL A 592 28.66 29.51 -0.96
N LYS A 593 28.92 28.56 -1.87
CA LYS A 593 28.99 28.85 -3.31
C LYS A 593 27.67 29.38 -3.88
N GLU A 594 26.54 28.82 -3.44
CA GLU A 594 25.21 29.29 -3.83
C GLU A 594 24.98 30.74 -3.37
N PHE A 595 25.32 31.06 -2.12
CA PHE A 595 25.22 32.43 -1.60
C PHE A 595 26.13 33.40 -2.36
N GLU A 596 27.41 33.04 -2.51
CA GLU A 596 28.41 33.93 -3.13
C GLU A 596 28.03 34.26 -4.58
N LYS A 597 27.52 33.28 -5.32
CA LYS A 597 27.02 33.47 -6.69
C LYS A 597 25.76 34.33 -6.74
N THR A 598 24.80 34.10 -5.83
CA THR A 598 23.49 34.76 -5.85
C THR A 598 23.58 36.24 -5.46
N PHE A 599 24.33 36.55 -4.41
CA PHE A 599 24.48 37.93 -3.92
C PHE A 599 25.68 38.66 -4.51
N ASN A 600 26.51 37.96 -5.30
CA ASN A 600 27.77 38.43 -5.88
C ASN A 600 28.71 39.05 -4.81
N ILE A 601 28.88 38.33 -3.70
CA ILE A 601 29.71 38.72 -2.54
C ILE A 601 30.54 37.51 -2.13
N ARG A 602 31.83 37.69 -1.82
CA ARG A 602 32.64 36.63 -1.20
C ARG A 602 32.48 36.62 0.31
N LEU A 603 32.23 35.45 0.88
CA LEU A 603 32.15 35.26 2.33
C LEU A 603 33.57 35.03 2.90
N PRO A 604 33.83 35.38 4.18
CA PRO A 604 35.10 35.13 4.83
C PRO A 604 35.52 33.66 4.77
N LYS A 605 36.83 33.40 4.67
CA LYS A 605 37.37 32.03 4.73
C LYS A 605 37.01 31.38 6.07
N GLY A 606 36.60 30.11 6.02
CA GLY A 606 36.14 29.35 7.19
C GLY A 606 34.66 29.57 7.55
N THR A 607 33.87 30.20 6.68
CA THR A 607 32.40 30.26 6.84
C THR A 607 31.79 28.88 6.64
N VAL A 608 30.93 28.47 7.59
CA VAL A 608 30.18 27.21 7.52
C VAL A 608 28.72 27.52 7.27
N SER A 609 28.08 26.84 6.31
CA SER A 609 26.64 26.94 6.08
C SER A 609 25.90 25.72 6.61
N GLU A 610 24.69 25.95 7.09
CA GLU A 610 23.77 24.96 7.65
C GLU A 610 22.41 25.16 6.97
N LYS A 611 21.91 24.15 6.26
CA LYS A 611 20.57 24.20 5.65
C LYS A 611 19.53 23.89 6.72
N MET A 612 18.75 24.90 7.12
CA MET A 612 17.79 24.83 8.22
C MET A 612 16.40 24.35 7.78
N TYR A 613 16.01 24.59 6.52
CA TYR A 613 14.69 24.22 6.00
C TYR A 613 14.73 24.00 4.47
N ASP A 614 13.93 23.05 4.00
CA ASP A 614 13.81 22.66 2.60
C ASP A 614 12.44 22.00 2.35
N ASP A 615 11.61 22.62 1.53
CA ASP A 615 10.29 22.08 1.16
C ASP A 615 10.29 21.75 -0.34
N TYR A 616 10.51 20.47 -0.68
CA TYR A 616 10.34 19.98 -2.05
C TYR A 616 8.88 19.52 -2.21
N GLY A 617 8.00 20.48 -2.49
CA GLY A 617 6.56 20.31 -2.30
C GLY A 617 5.66 20.83 -3.42
N SER A 618 6.06 20.79 -4.70
CA SER A 618 5.11 20.95 -5.83
C SER A 618 5.66 20.39 -7.15
N PHE A 619 4.77 20.20 -8.14
CA PHE A 619 4.96 19.49 -9.41
C PHE A 619 6.09 20.07 -10.31
N HIS A 620 6.67 21.22 -9.95
CA HIS A 620 7.68 21.94 -10.75
C HIS A 620 9.08 22.03 -10.12
N ASN A 621 9.36 21.34 -9.01
CA ASN A 621 10.68 21.40 -8.33
C ASN A 621 11.02 22.79 -7.72
N ASP A 622 9.99 23.61 -7.54
CA ASP A 622 10.06 24.93 -6.90
C ASP A 622 9.79 24.77 -5.41
N GLY A 623 10.80 25.13 -4.58
CA GLY A 623 10.79 24.85 -3.15
C GLY A 623 11.48 25.94 -2.34
N MET A 624 10.93 26.23 -1.16
CA MET A 624 11.49 27.20 -0.22
C MET A 624 12.71 26.63 0.49
N LYS A 625 13.78 27.42 0.59
CA LYS A 625 15.03 27.04 1.27
C LYS A 625 15.43 28.07 2.32
N LEU A 626 15.91 27.59 3.46
CA LEU A 626 16.56 28.42 4.47
C LEU A 626 17.97 27.91 4.74
N TYR A 627 18.95 28.79 4.60
CA TYR A 627 20.33 28.55 5.02
C TYR A 627 20.71 29.51 6.16
N LYS A 628 21.54 29.01 7.06
CA LYS A 628 22.17 29.73 8.16
C LYS A 628 23.68 29.63 7.97
N PHE A 629 24.38 30.75 8.04
CA PHE A 629 25.82 30.86 7.85
C PHE A 629 26.45 31.38 9.13
N VAL A 630 27.49 30.68 9.59
CA VAL A 630 28.24 31.02 10.79
C VAL A 630 29.67 31.36 10.40
N PHE A 631 30.16 32.49 10.90
CA PHE A 631 31.51 32.99 10.63
C PHE A 631 32.46 32.65 11.77
N THR A 632 33.76 32.57 11.47
CA THR A 632 34.82 32.67 12.48
C THR A 632 34.82 34.07 13.13
N THR A 633 35.43 34.22 14.30
CA THR A 633 35.51 35.50 15.03
C THR A 633 36.10 36.64 14.19
N ASP A 634 37.16 36.36 13.44
CA ASP A 634 37.80 37.32 12.53
C ASP A 634 36.97 37.54 11.26
N GLY A 635 36.34 36.47 10.75
CA GLY A 635 35.42 36.55 9.63
C GLY A 635 34.22 37.44 9.91
N ARG A 636 33.67 37.38 11.14
CA ARG A 636 32.54 38.22 11.58
C ARG A 636 32.90 39.71 11.53
N LYS A 637 34.06 40.09 12.06
CA LYS A 637 34.54 41.50 12.05
C LYS A 637 34.75 41.99 10.61
N SER A 638 35.38 41.16 9.77
CA SER A 638 35.61 41.47 8.35
C SER A 638 34.29 41.67 7.58
N PHE A 639 33.33 40.75 7.76
CA PHE A 639 32.04 40.81 7.08
C PHE A 639 31.17 41.99 7.56
N THR A 640 31.20 42.30 8.87
CA THR A 640 30.49 43.46 9.43
C THR A 640 31.05 44.78 8.86
N SER A 641 32.37 44.90 8.78
CA SER A 641 33.05 46.06 8.18
C SER A 641 32.74 46.17 6.68
N TYR A 642 32.67 45.04 5.98
CA TYR A 642 32.32 44.99 4.55
C TYR A 642 30.88 45.45 4.30
N ILE A 643 29.90 44.91 5.02
CA ILE A 643 28.49 45.30 4.88
C ILE A 643 28.29 46.77 5.24
N ALA A 644 28.94 47.27 6.30
CA ALA A 644 28.82 48.67 6.72
C ALA A 644 29.31 49.68 5.65
N LYS A 645 30.23 49.28 4.75
CA LYS A 645 30.75 50.11 3.66
C LYS A 645 29.95 49.99 2.35
N GLN A 646 29.14 48.95 2.21
CA GLN A 646 28.38 48.64 1.00
C GLN A 646 27.01 49.34 1.00
N LYS A 647 26.73 50.20 0.02
CA LYS A 647 25.46 50.97 -0.06
C LYS A 647 24.21 50.13 -0.42
N ASN A 648 24.39 48.88 -0.81
CA ASN A 648 23.34 47.95 -1.27
C ASN A 648 22.80 47.01 -0.18
N TRP A 649 23.27 47.13 1.07
CA TRP A 649 22.67 46.48 2.24
C TRP A 649 21.93 47.53 3.07
N LYS A 650 20.69 47.24 3.46
CA LYS A 650 19.87 48.14 4.28
C LYS A 650 19.93 47.74 5.74
N LYS A 651 19.81 48.70 6.66
CA LYS A 651 19.66 48.41 8.10
C LYS A 651 18.25 47.86 8.37
N LEU A 652 18.14 46.93 9.32
CA LEU A 652 16.86 46.50 9.86
C LEU A 652 16.19 47.66 10.63
N PRO A 653 14.84 47.73 10.70
CA PRO A 653 13.86 46.70 10.31
C PRO A 653 13.58 46.58 8.80
N LEU A 654 13.06 45.42 8.38
CA LEU A 654 12.57 45.18 7.01
C LEU A 654 11.35 46.06 6.68
N ASN A 655 11.09 46.34 5.40
CA ASN A 655 9.83 46.94 4.95
C ASN A 655 8.62 46.09 5.46
N PRO A 656 7.50 46.73 5.86
CA PRO A 656 6.26 46.04 6.27
C PRO A 656 5.85 44.84 5.40
N ALA A 657 5.96 44.94 4.07
CA ALA A 657 5.65 43.85 3.15
C ALA A 657 6.49 42.59 3.42
N TYR A 658 7.81 42.76 3.59
CA TYR A 658 8.72 41.68 3.96
C TYR A 658 8.46 41.14 5.36
N GLN A 659 8.06 41.99 6.30
CA GLN A 659 7.70 41.53 7.64
C GLN A 659 6.47 40.61 7.60
N ILE A 660 5.47 40.91 6.77
CA ILE A 660 4.29 40.07 6.58
C ILE A 660 4.68 38.73 5.94
N LEU A 661 5.49 38.73 4.87
CA LEU A 661 5.97 37.49 4.23
C LEU A 661 6.77 36.62 5.20
N MET A 662 7.70 37.24 5.93
CA MET A 662 8.61 36.53 6.83
C MET A 662 7.89 36.10 8.10
N TYR A 663 7.31 37.01 8.88
CA TYR A 663 6.84 36.72 10.22
C TYR A 663 5.31 36.58 10.34
N GLY A 664 4.56 36.93 9.29
CA GLY A 664 3.10 36.93 9.29
C GLY A 664 2.51 38.20 9.90
N GLY A 665 1.23 38.46 9.62
CA GLY A 665 0.56 39.68 10.05
C GLY A 665 -0.95 39.65 9.82
N LYS A 666 -1.64 40.68 10.31
CA LYS A 666 -3.07 40.93 10.07
C LYS A 666 -3.21 42.00 9.00
N VAL A 667 -3.92 41.69 7.93
CA VAL A 667 -4.27 42.66 6.89
C VAL A 667 -5.79 42.84 6.90
N GLN A 668 -6.24 44.09 6.93
CA GLN A 668 -7.66 44.44 6.74
C GLN A 668 -7.91 44.54 5.24
N ASP A 669 -8.63 43.56 4.71
CA ASP A 669 -9.02 43.49 3.28
C ASP A 669 -10.34 44.25 3.04
N SER A 670 -11.16 44.40 4.09
CA SER A 670 -12.34 45.28 4.13
C SER A 670 -12.67 45.67 5.58
N PRO A 671 -13.57 46.64 5.82
CA PRO A 671 -13.94 47.07 7.18
C PRO A 671 -14.43 45.94 8.09
N CYS A 672 -14.87 44.80 7.51
CA CYS A 672 -15.50 43.71 8.23
C CYS A 672 -14.69 42.39 8.19
N ASN A 673 -13.54 42.33 7.51
CA ASN A 673 -12.79 41.08 7.36
C ASN A 673 -11.28 41.29 7.58
N THR A 674 -10.76 40.67 8.65
CA THR A 674 -9.32 40.67 8.96
C THR A 674 -8.75 39.30 8.63
N LEU A 675 -7.85 39.24 7.65
CA LEU A 675 -7.15 38.01 7.27
C LEU A 675 -5.85 37.89 8.09
N GLU A 676 -5.72 36.80 8.85
CA GLU A 676 -4.46 36.42 9.47
C GLU A 676 -3.60 35.64 8.46
N ARG A 677 -2.44 36.20 8.08
CA ARG A 677 -1.46 35.52 7.23
C ARG A 677 -0.37 34.86 8.09
N THR A 678 -0.06 33.60 7.80
CA THR A 678 1.05 32.87 8.44
C THR A 678 2.34 33.07 7.66
N GLY A 679 3.34 33.70 8.27
CA GLY A 679 4.65 33.94 7.64
C GLY A 679 5.61 32.76 7.73
N PHE A 680 6.60 32.73 6.84
CA PHE A 680 7.61 31.67 6.74
C PHE A 680 8.41 31.44 8.04
N ALA A 681 8.97 32.50 8.61
CA ALA A 681 9.72 32.52 9.86
C ALA A 681 8.88 31.96 11.03
N LYS A 682 7.56 32.19 11.06
CA LYS A 682 6.66 31.62 12.07
C LYS A 682 6.53 30.10 11.93
N LYS A 683 6.45 29.58 10.69
CA LYS A 683 6.41 28.13 10.41
C LYS A 683 7.70 27.44 10.85
N VAL A 684 8.86 28.04 10.58
CA VAL A 684 10.17 27.47 10.93
C VAL A 684 10.72 27.91 12.30
N ARG A 685 9.91 28.62 13.10
CA ARG A 685 10.26 29.14 14.45
C ARG A 685 11.55 29.97 14.49
N LEU A 686 11.80 30.80 13.46
CA LEU A 686 12.96 31.69 13.41
C LEU A 686 12.79 32.85 14.43
N PRO A 687 13.82 33.19 15.23
CA PRO A 687 13.76 34.35 16.11
C PRO A 687 13.61 35.65 15.33
N LYS A 688 12.89 36.63 15.90
CA LYS A 688 12.75 37.98 15.32
C LYS A 688 14.07 38.74 15.46
N ILE A 689 14.66 39.14 14.34
CA ILE A 689 15.94 39.86 14.29
C ILE A 689 15.65 41.37 14.31
N SER A 690 16.12 42.08 15.35
CA SER A 690 15.84 43.51 15.54
C SER A 690 17.00 44.42 15.12
N LYS A 691 18.25 43.93 15.16
CA LYS A 691 19.45 44.69 14.80
C LYS A 691 20.30 43.93 13.79
N GLY A 692 20.64 44.60 12.69
CA GLY A 692 21.36 43.95 11.61
C GLY A 692 21.13 44.60 10.25
N PHE A 693 21.44 43.85 9.20
CA PHE A 693 21.34 44.30 7.82
C PHE A 693 20.61 43.28 6.95
N TRP A 694 20.03 43.72 5.83
CA TRP A 694 19.37 42.83 4.88
C TRP A 694 19.59 43.27 3.43
N ARG A 695 19.40 42.32 2.51
CA ARG A 695 19.48 42.54 1.06
C ARG A 695 18.64 41.50 0.31
N ALA A 696 17.95 41.91 -0.76
CA ALA A 696 17.15 41.00 -1.60
C ALA A 696 17.66 40.99 -3.05
N VAL A 697 17.60 39.84 -3.73
CA VAL A 697 18.00 39.63 -5.14
C VAL A 697 17.06 38.62 -5.80
N GLY A 698 16.58 38.87 -7.02
CA GLY A 698 15.71 37.94 -7.77
C GLY A 698 15.96 38.00 -9.28
N ASP A 699 15.51 36.98 -10.02
CA ASP A 699 15.62 36.91 -11.49
C ASP A 699 14.51 37.76 -12.13
N ARG A 700 14.87 38.68 -13.03
CA ARG A 700 13.95 39.66 -13.62
C ARG A 700 13.20 39.11 -14.84
N SER A 701 13.27 37.82 -15.14
CA SER A 701 12.81 37.23 -16.41
C SER A 701 11.41 36.59 -16.38
N VAL A 702 10.78 36.40 -15.21
CA VAL A 702 9.45 35.76 -15.09
C VAL A 702 8.35 36.82 -14.93
N LEU A 703 7.74 37.25 -16.06
CA LEU A 703 6.47 37.99 -16.24
C LEU A 703 6.15 39.25 -15.39
N THR A 704 6.93 39.59 -14.36
CA THR A 704 6.76 40.74 -13.45
C THR A 704 7.88 41.77 -13.60
N ALA A 705 8.76 41.55 -14.57
CA ALA A 705 10.03 42.24 -14.84
C ALA A 705 10.00 43.78 -14.82
N LYS A 706 8.84 44.41 -15.05
CA LYS A 706 8.70 45.87 -15.10
C LYS A 706 8.14 46.51 -13.82
N LEU A 707 7.57 45.74 -12.89
CA LEU A 707 6.72 46.29 -11.83
C LEU A 707 7.33 46.25 -10.43
N ILE A 708 8.36 45.43 -10.17
CA ILE A 708 8.78 45.16 -8.79
C ILE A 708 10.29 45.40 -8.61
N ASP A 709 10.61 46.52 -7.98
CA ASP A 709 11.88 46.65 -7.26
C ASP A 709 11.71 45.98 -5.90
N TYR A 710 12.34 44.81 -5.71
CA TYR A 710 12.26 44.05 -4.47
C TYR A 710 12.62 44.92 -3.26
N GLU A 711 13.56 45.86 -3.35
CA GLU A 711 13.92 46.70 -2.20
C GLU A 711 12.77 47.61 -1.74
N ASN A 712 11.80 47.90 -2.61
CA ASN A 712 10.70 48.84 -2.41
C ASN A 712 9.31 48.20 -2.53
N LEU A 713 9.19 46.89 -2.28
CA LEU A 713 7.93 46.15 -2.37
C LEU A 713 6.83 46.77 -1.47
N ASP A 714 5.70 47.15 -2.07
CA ASP A 714 4.52 47.68 -1.36
C ASP A 714 3.55 46.54 -0.98
N ILE A 715 2.86 46.68 0.15
CA ILE A 715 1.84 45.75 0.64
C ILE A 715 0.72 45.59 -0.40
N LYS A 716 0.28 46.68 -1.06
CA LYS A 716 -0.80 46.62 -2.08
C LYS A 716 -0.44 45.73 -3.28
N ILE A 717 0.85 45.59 -3.56
CA ILE A 717 1.35 44.78 -4.67
C ILE A 717 1.25 43.29 -4.30
N LEU A 718 1.50 42.92 -3.04
CA LEU A 718 1.41 41.53 -2.57
C LEU A 718 0.00 40.92 -2.66
N ASP A 719 -1.05 41.74 -2.66
CA ASP A 719 -2.43 41.26 -2.78
C ASP A 719 -2.84 40.94 -4.21
N ASN A 720 -2.15 41.53 -5.20
CA ASN A 720 -2.50 41.41 -6.62
C ASN A 720 -1.55 40.50 -7.41
N LEU A 721 -0.51 39.96 -6.78
CA LEU A 721 0.47 39.09 -7.42
C LEU A 721 0.13 37.61 -7.21
N TYR A 722 0.12 36.85 -8.31
CA TYR A 722 -0.14 35.42 -8.30
C TYR A 722 1.08 34.57 -7.90
N SER A 723 2.31 35.09 -8.05
CA SER A 723 3.55 34.44 -7.60
C SER A 723 4.72 35.43 -7.44
N TYR A 724 5.72 35.07 -6.63
CA TYR A 724 6.96 35.86 -6.42
C TYR A 724 8.17 35.00 -6.04
N ASP A 725 9.27 35.15 -6.81
CA ASP A 725 10.49 34.35 -6.68
C ASP A 725 11.72 35.24 -6.43
N PHE A 726 12.23 35.24 -5.19
CA PHE A 726 13.45 35.98 -4.85
C PHE A 726 14.23 35.37 -3.67
N TYR A 727 15.50 35.77 -3.59
CA TYR A 727 16.38 35.46 -2.47
C TYR A 727 16.49 36.66 -1.53
N LEU A 728 16.40 36.41 -0.22
CA LEU A 728 16.56 37.41 0.83
C LEU A 728 17.68 36.99 1.78
N ALA A 729 18.67 37.87 1.97
CA ALA A 729 19.72 37.71 2.96
C ALA A 729 19.44 38.62 4.18
N ILE A 730 19.53 38.07 5.39
CA ILE A 730 19.40 38.81 6.65
C ILE A 730 20.59 38.50 7.54
N TYR A 731 21.37 39.52 7.88
CA TYR A 731 22.49 39.43 8.81
C TYR A 731 22.09 39.94 10.19
N ASP A 732 22.12 39.05 11.19
CA ASP A 732 21.96 39.39 12.61
C ASP A 732 23.30 39.89 13.16
N ALA A 733 23.39 41.20 13.43
CA ALA A 733 24.62 41.81 13.92
C ALA A 733 24.91 41.47 15.38
N GLU A 734 23.89 41.16 16.20
CA GLU A 734 24.04 40.80 17.61
C GLU A 734 24.61 39.39 17.75
N LYS A 735 24.08 38.43 16.98
CA LYS A 735 24.53 37.04 17.01
C LYS A 735 25.67 36.74 16.04
N GLY A 736 25.87 37.60 15.05
CA GLY A 736 26.88 37.39 14.00
C GLY A 736 26.54 36.26 13.05
N ILE A 737 25.24 36.04 12.81
CA ILE A 737 24.73 34.94 11.98
C ILE A 737 24.09 35.54 10.73
N LEU A 738 24.40 34.98 9.58
CA LEU A 738 23.78 35.36 8.31
C LEU A 738 22.75 34.31 7.91
N TYR A 739 21.58 34.73 7.49
CA TYR A 739 20.52 33.86 6.99
C TYR A 739 20.27 34.16 5.53
N MET A 740 20.04 33.12 4.71
CA MET A 740 19.60 33.24 3.33
C MET A 740 18.28 32.48 3.16
N PHE A 741 17.29 33.18 2.66
CA PHE A 741 15.96 32.66 2.34
C PHE A 741 15.81 32.62 0.83
N ASN A 742 15.31 31.52 0.29
CA ASN A 742 14.71 31.47 -1.03
C ASN A 742 13.19 31.43 -0.84
N ILE A 743 12.53 32.50 -1.28
CA ILE A 743 11.08 32.66 -1.23
C ILE A 743 10.58 32.50 -2.65
N ASN A 744 9.90 31.39 -2.88
CA ASN A 744 9.17 31.06 -4.11
C ASN A 744 7.74 30.75 -3.67
N THR A 745 6.77 31.54 -4.13
CA THR A 745 5.37 31.48 -3.70
C THR A 745 4.41 31.42 -4.86
#